data_AF-A0A9D1DUK5-F1
#
_entry.id   AF-A0A9D1DUK5-F1
#
_cell.length_a   1.000
_cell.length_b   1.000
_cell.length_c   1.000
_cell.angle_alpha   90.00
_cell.angle_beta   90.00
_cell.angle_gamma   90.00
#
_symmetry.space_group_name_H-M   'P 1'
#
loop_
_entity.id
_entity.type
_entity.pdbx_description
1 polymer ?
#
loop_
_entity_poly.entity_id
_entity_poly.type
_entity_poly.pdbx_seq_one_letter_code
_entity_poly.pdbx_strand_id
1 'polypeptide(L)'
;MEKTKKEIVIIGLILLMVIALIGVSYAAFRFTGEGTKVNSITTGSITMTYEETDNTISLNGALPTTDATGKKRLTEGEYFDFTVSSKIAGDVNINYEISAKDVTTSDRKIDGSNIKLYLTRLTDDGEEELMTPEVYNEETNANNFTGRPSGEMSLYTSSMNSSESNRYRIRMWVDEDYNPQGDGGNLQFSVQINVYGLDGNPEDLLPTVSEKLLASNLGDGSTYDDGVDTFITGEDPNNYIWYSGKLWRAVSVNNEAKTTKLVTQWNISAITYNPSNQTNFEGSYMEDWLNDTSVDGFLGNLRDYENFVVTDAVWDATLDATSLGSITRPNGTTTVSKAVGLLNIYEYQSSNNGEKNGYLNNGLNWWTLTPNSSSVVRVVYYNGDASSSTPTYSNGVRPSINLKSSVLIVDGNGTIDNPYRLEGDNDTSLSGTLLSSRYSGEYVRFGHDENNLYRIVSHETSGLTKITSAEPLKNSGTFITSAFGSSNSEVNYSTNSVIGTFLNGEYLTNYVGNAYSDMIEDSTTWYLGTVGSSDSYKLAKYTDTNMSSTVSTTTNAKVGLLRMGELMAGQFDRYGNNTSYWTLTPYSKYIVRYVTIYGGANYGAPTRSNGVRPSINLKSNVQITSGTGVKSDPFVISLGS
;
A
#
# COMPACT_ATOMS: atom_id res chain seq x y z
N MET A 1 20.13 -10.98 86.39
CA MET A 1 18.72 -11.27 86.73
C MET A 1 18.40 -12.59 86.07
N GLU A 2 18.57 -13.70 86.80
CA GLU A 2 18.36 -15.05 86.27
C GLU A 2 16.87 -15.30 86.07
N LYS A 3 16.44 -15.43 84.80
CA LYS A 3 15.07 -15.84 84.48
C LYS A 3 14.86 -17.28 84.94
N THR A 4 13.74 -17.52 85.62
CA THR A 4 13.42 -18.85 86.16
C THR A 4 13.08 -19.82 85.02
N LYS A 5 13.38 -21.13 85.18
CA LYS A 5 13.08 -22.18 84.17
C LYS A 5 11.64 -22.13 83.63
N LYS A 6 10.69 -21.61 84.42
CA LYS A 6 9.28 -21.44 84.04
C LYS A 6 9.08 -20.33 82.99
N GLU A 7 9.86 -19.26 83.03
CA GLU A 7 9.78 -18.14 82.08
C GLU A 7 10.42 -18.50 80.72
N ILE A 8 11.46 -19.34 80.71
CA ILE A 8 12.06 -19.85 79.46
C ILE A 8 11.09 -20.80 78.74
N VAL A 9 10.36 -21.64 79.48
CA VAL A 9 9.36 -22.55 78.90
C VAL A 9 8.16 -21.80 78.34
N ILE A 10 7.71 -20.73 79.00
CA ILE A 10 6.59 -19.90 78.53
C ILE A 10 6.99 -19.09 77.28
N ILE A 11 8.20 -18.52 77.24
CA ILE A 11 8.71 -17.82 76.04
C ILE A 11 8.89 -18.79 74.86
N GLY A 12 9.35 -20.02 75.11
CA GLY A 12 9.43 -21.07 74.09
C GLY A 12 8.07 -21.50 73.55
N LEU A 13 7.06 -21.64 74.42
CA LEU A 13 5.67 -21.96 74.01
C LEU A 13 5.01 -20.81 73.22
N ILE A 14 5.28 -19.55 73.57
CA ILE A 14 4.78 -18.38 72.83
C ILE A 14 5.47 -18.29 71.47
N LEU A 15 6.78 -18.55 71.36
CA LEU A 15 7.46 -18.62 70.06
C LEU A 15 6.93 -19.75 69.17
N LEU A 16 6.60 -20.90 69.76
CA LEU A 16 6.06 -22.06 69.03
C LEU A 16 4.61 -21.84 68.59
N MET A 17 3.80 -21.08 69.35
CA MET A 17 2.48 -20.61 68.90
C MET A 17 2.56 -19.52 67.82
N VAL A 18 3.56 -18.63 67.87
CA VAL A 18 3.77 -17.61 66.84
C VAL A 18 4.28 -18.22 65.53
N ILE A 19 5.08 -19.29 65.58
CA ILE A 19 5.49 -20.07 64.40
C ILE A 19 4.32 -20.92 63.86
N ALA A 20 3.39 -21.38 64.72
CA ALA A 20 2.17 -22.05 64.29
C ALA A 20 1.10 -21.09 63.70
N LEU A 21 1.20 -19.77 63.95
CA LEU A 21 0.31 -18.73 63.41
C LEU A 21 0.79 -18.09 62.10
N ILE A 22 2.00 -18.41 61.63
CA ILE A 22 2.51 -18.02 60.29
C ILE A 22 2.34 -19.17 59.26
N GLY A 23 1.70 -20.27 59.65
CA GLY A 23 1.59 -21.50 58.84
C GLY A 23 0.23 -21.77 58.21
N VAL A 24 -0.60 -20.75 57.91
CA VAL A 24 -1.84 -20.94 57.13
C VAL A 24 -1.94 -19.90 56.02
N SER A 25 -1.27 -20.18 54.89
CA SER A 25 -1.80 -20.00 53.53
C SER A 25 -0.73 -20.35 52.50
N TYR A 26 -0.55 -21.65 52.29
CA TYR A 26 -0.43 -22.21 50.95
C TYR A 26 -1.09 -23.58 51.04
N ALA A 27 -2.41 -23.59 50.89
CA ALA A 27 -3.00 -24.76 50.25
C ALA A 27 -2.47 -24.72 48.82
N ALA A 28 -1.39 -25.46 48.55
CA ALA A 28 -1.20 -25.98 47.22
C ALA A 28 -2.45 -26.84 46.96
N PHE A 29 -3.37 -26.31 46.17
CA PHE A 29 -4.42 -27.11 45.59
C PHE A 29 -3.72 -28.27 44.86
N ARG A 30 -3.88 -29.49 45.39
CA ARG A 30 -3.65 -30.68 44.59
C ARG A 30 -4.88 -30.85 43.71
N PHE A 31 -4.71 -30.69 42.39
CA PHE A 31 -4.95 -31.76 41.42
C PHE A 31 -4.61 -31.24 40.01
N THR A 32 -3.52 -31.70 39.42
CA THR A 32 -3.42 -31.86 37.97
C THR A 32 -3.14 -33.35 37.76
N GLY A 33 -4.20 -34.14 37.64
CA GLY A 33 -4.02 -35.46 37.05
C GLY A 33 -3.44 -35.23 35.66
N GLU A 34 -2.32 -35.86 35.36
CA GLU A 34 -1.67 -35.76 34.06
C GLU A 34 -2.72 -35.94 32.96
N GLY A 35 -2.75 -35.00 32.03
CA GLY A 35 -3.22 -35.27 30.70
C GLY A 35 -2.19 -36.12 29.94
N THR A 36 -1.88 -37.34 30.40
CA THR A 36 -1.04 -38.29 29.63
C THR A 36 -1.81 -39.00 28.52
N LYS A 37 -3.08 -38.63 28.33
CA LYS A 37 -3.96 -39.19 27.32
C LYS A 37 -4.29 -38.11 26.30
N VAL A 38 -3.85 -38.32 25.06
CA VAL A 38 -4.22 -37.48 23.91
C VAL A 38 -5.75 -37.41 23.83
N ASN A 39 -6.27 -36.21 23.98
CA ASN A 39 -7.67 -35.87 23.75
C ASN A 39 -7.85 -35.42 22.29
N SER A 40 -9.04 -35.62 21.72
CA SER A 40 -9.33 -35.25 20.34
C SER A 40 -10.73 -34.65 20.19
N ILE A 41 -10.84 -33.56 19.45
CA ILE A 41 -12.09 -32.93 19.02
C ILE A 41 -12.14 -32.99 17.50
N THR A 42 -13.22 -33.52 16.93
CA THR A 42 -13.38 -33.64 15.47
C THR A 42 -14.57 -32.83 14.99
N THR A 43 -14.31 -31.92 14.05
CA THR A 43 -15.34 -31.11 13.38
C THR A 43 -15.20 -31.35 11.88
N GLY A 44 -16.14 -32.07 11.28
CA GLY A 44 -16.06 -32.45 9.86
C GLY A 44 -14.82 -33.31 9.56
N SER A 45 -13.97 -32.81 8.65
CA SER A 45 -12.74 -33.47 8.20
C SER A 45 -11.48 -33.05 8.98
N ILE A 46 -11.63 -32.18 9.99
CA ILE A 46 -10.54 -31.68 10.84
C ILE A 46 -10.61 -32.31 12.23
N THR A 47 -9.45 -32.69 12.76
CA THR A 47 -9.27 -33.18 14.14
C THR A 47 -8.23 -32.35 14.86
N MET A 48 -8.63 -31.73 15.96
CA MET A 48 -7.73 -31.14 16.95
C MET A 48 -7.35 -32.20 17.97
N THR A 49 -6.08 -32.27 18.35
CA THR A 49 -5.59 -33.12 19.45
C THR A 49 -4.74 -32.34 20.43
N TYR A 50 -4.83 -32.67 21.71
CA TYR A 50 -4.10 -31.99 22.79
C TYR A 50 -3.89 -32.95 23.96
N GLU A 51 -2.89 -32.69 24.79
CA GLU A 51 -2.56 -33.53 25.94
C GLU A 51 -3.24 -33.06 27.22
N GLU A 52 -3.52 -31.77 27.37
CA GLU A 52 -4.14 -31.21 28.57
C GLU A 52 -5.54 -31.77 28.88
N THR A 53 -5.99 -31.62 30.12
CA THR A 53 -7.25 -32.19 30.62
C THR A 53 -8.48 -31.64 29.90
N ASP A 54 -8.42 -30.40 29.44
CA ASP A 54 -9.43 -29.72 28.65
C ASP A 54 -8.75 -28.81 27.61
N ASN A 55 -9.54 -28.19 26.74
CA ASN A 55 -9.06 -27.25 25.72
C ASN A 55 -9.12 -25.80 26.21
N THR A 56 -8.87 -25.56 27.50
CA THR A 56 -9.00 -24.25 28.15
C THR A 56 -7.62 -23.76 28.62
N ILE A 57 -7.30 -22.50 28.38
CA ILE A 57 -6.18 -21.81 29.02
C ILE A 57 -6.73 -20.75 29.98
N SER A 58 -6.17 -20.66 31.18
CA SER A 58 -6.69 -19.81 32.27
C SER A 58 -5.59 -18.97 32.91
N LEU A 59 -5.90 -17.69 33.14
CA LEU A 59 -5.11 -16.79 33.96
C LEU A 59 -5.80 -16.57 35.32
N ASN A 60 -5.03 -16.73 36.39
CA ASN A 60 -5.51 -16.55 37.76
C ASN A 60 -4.59 -15.56 38.50
N GLY A 61 -5.04 -14.32 38.66
CA GLY A 61 -4.29 -13.27 39.37
C GLY A 61 -2.99 -12.87 38.66
N ALA A 62 -2.96 -12.95 37.32
CA ALA A 62 -1.80 -12.59 36.52
C ALA A 62 -1.52 -11.07 36.58
N LEU A 63 -0.24 -10.70 36.57
CA LEU A 63 0.20 -9.31 36.55
C LEU A 63 0.35 -8.79 35.10
N PRO A 64 0.16 -7.48 34.86
CA PRO A 64 0.48 -6.83 33.59
C PRO A 64 1.86 -7.24 33.06
N THR A 65 1.92 -7.59 31.78
CA THR A 65 3.12 -8.18 31.16
C THR A 65 3.35 -7.60 29.78
N THR A 66 4.59 -7.16 29.53
CA THR A 66 5.05 -6.69 28.22
C THR A 66 4.97 -7.80 27.17
N ASP A 67 4.70 -7.47 25.92
CA ASP A 67 4.67 -8.44 24.81
C ASP A 67 5.98 -9.23 24.66
N ALA A 68 7.13 -8.58 24.84
CA ALA A 68 8.44 -9.22 24.77
C ALA A 68 8.63 -10.36 25.79
N THR A 69 7.96 -10.26 26.94
CA THR A 69 7.94 -11.29 27.99
C THR A 69 6.84 -12.32 27.74
N GLY A 70 5.63 -11.86 27.41
CA GLY A 70 4.46 -12.71 27.13
C GLY A 70 4.72 -13.72 26.01
N LYS A 71 5.32 -13.28 24.90
CA LYS A 71 5.69 -14.13 23.76
C LYS A 71 6.63 -15.29 24.11
N LYS A 72 7.38 -15.19 25.21
CA LYS A 72 8.40 -16.18 25.61
C LYS A 72 7.96 -17.07 26.76
N ARG A 73 6.72 -16.95 27.24
CA ARG A 73 6.21 -17.77 28.35
C ARG A 73 6.17 -19.24 27.95
N LEU A 74 6.72 -20.08 28.82
CA LEU A 74 6.78 -21.54 28.71
C LEU A 74 6.52 -22.21 30.07
N THR A 75 6.01 -21.46 31.04
CA THR A 75 5.58 -22.04 32.32
C THR A 75 4.28 -22.78 32.07
N GLU A 76 4.15 -23.98 32.62
CA GLU A 76 2.92 -24.77 32.55
C GLU A 76 1.71 -23.94 33.00
N GLY A 77 0.64 -23.97 32.20
CA GLY A 77 -0.57 -23.15 32.40
C GLY A 77 -0.51 -21.73 31.83
N GLU A 78 0.64 -21.24 31.36
CA GLU A 78 0.76 -19.94 30.67
C GLU A 78 0.74 -20.06 29.13
N TYR A 79 0.77 -21.29 28.62
CA TYR A 79 0.64 -21.62 27.20
C TYR A 79 -0.20 -22.89 27.06
N PHE A 80 -0.76 -23.11 25.87
CA PHE A 80 -1.52 -24.30 25.52
C PHE A 80 -1.06 -24.83 24.16
N ASP A 81 -0.58 -26.08 24.14
CA ASP A 81 -0.11 -26.77 22.95
C ASP A 81 -1.20 -27.69 22.39
N PHE A 82 -1.42 -27.63 21.08
CA PHE A 82 -2.36 -28.50 20.39
C PHE A 82 -1.91 -28.78 18.96
N THR A 83 -2.45 -29.82 18.36
CA THR A 83 -2.17 -30.23 16.98
C THR A 83 -3.46 -30.25 16.18
N VAL A 84 -3.46 -29.59 15.03
CA VAL A 84 -4.56 -29.62 14.06
C VAL A 84 -4.17 -30.55 12.93
N SER A 85 -5.02 -31.54 12.66
CA SER A 85 -4.78 -32.55 11.63
C SER A 85 -6.00 -32.67 10.71
N SER A 86 -5.76 -32.91 9.42
CA SER A 86 -6.81 -33.16 8.44
C SER A 86 -6.74 -34.59 7.88
N LYS A 87 -7.91 -35.18 7.61
CA LYS A 87 -8.01 -36.44 6.87
C LYS A 87 -8.73 -36.22 5.55
N ILE A 88 -7.97 -35.90 4.51
CA ILE A 88 -8.48 -35.52 3.20
C ILE A 88 -8.38 -36.71 2.23
N ALA A 89 -9.43 -36.92 1.44
CA ALA A 89 -9.46 -37.92 0.37
C ALA A 89 -9.90 -37.25 -0.94
N GLY A 90 -9.14 -37.47 -2.01
CA GLY A 90 -9.37 -36.80 -3.31
C GLY A 90 -8.85 -35.36 -3.33
N ASP A 91 -9.36 -34.57 -4.26
CA ASP A 91 -8.92 -33.17 -4.51
C ASP A 91 -9.73 -32.15 -3.68
N VAL A 92 -10.13 -32.51 -2.46
CA VAL A 92 -10.91 -31.63 -1.57
C VAL A 92 -9.97 -30.66 -0.85
N ASN A 93 -10.31 -29.38 -0.82
CA ASN A 93 -9.66 -28.38 0.02
C ASN A 93 -10.56 -28.03 1.22
N ILE A 94 -9.95 -27.97 2.40
CA ILE A 94 -10.63 -27.62 3.65
C ILE A 94 -10.07 -26.29 4.14
N ASN A 95 -10.95 -25.31 4.31
CA ASN A 95 -10.65 -24.07 5.02
C ASN A 95 -10.90 -24.32 6.52
N TYR A 96 -9.93 -23.97 7.37
CA TYR A 96 -10.00 -24.15 8.81
C TYR A 96 -9.67 -22.87 9.57
N GLU A 97 -10.17 -22.80 10.80
CA GLU A 97 -9.97 -21.67 11.69
C GLU A 97 -9.73 -22.12 13.13
N ILE A 98 -8.73 -21.51 13.76
CA ILE A 98 -8.45 -21.62 15.19
C ILE A 98 -9.09 -20.41 15.86
N SER A 99 -9.90 -20.63 16.89
CA SER A 99 -10.58 -19.55 17.63
C SER A 99 -10.39 -19.67 19.14
N ALA A 100 -10.63 -18.56 19.84
CA ALA A 100 -10.72 -18.51 21.30
C ALA A 100 -12.10 -17.99 21.74
N LYS A 101 -12.69 -18.66 22.71
CA LYS A 101 -13.97 -18.27 23.32
C LYS A 101 -13.82 -18.05 24.82
N ASP A 102 -14.22 -16.90 25.31
CA ASP A 102 -14.28 -16.63 26.73
C ASP A 102 -15.29 -17.56 27.42
N VAL A 103 -14.78 -18.33 28.38
CA VAL A 103 -15.54 -19.27 29.21
C VAL A 103 -15.35 -18.96 30.69
N THR A 104 -14.93 -17.74 31.03
CA THR A 104 -14.70 -17.29 32.39
C THR A 104 -16.00 -17.34 33.20
N THR A 105 -16.04 -18.19 34.22
CA THR A 105 -17.19 -18.34 35.12
C THR A 105 -17.03 -17.58 36.44
N SER A 106 -15.86 -16.99 36.69
CA SER A 106 -15.57 -16.25 37.91
C SER A 106 -16.31 -14.91 37.95
N ASP A 107 -16.91 -14.60 39.10
CA ASP A 107 -17.48 -13.27 39.38
C ASP A 107 -16.40 -12.17 39.47
N ARG A 108 -15.12 -12.56 39.48
CA ARG A 108 -13.95 -11.67 39.44
C ARG A 108 -13.28 -11.71 38.06
N LYS A 109 -14.07 -11.59 37.01
CA LYS A 109 -13.59 -11.58 35.62
C LYS A 109 -12.88 -10.27 35.30
N ILE A 110 -11.68 -10.35 34.72
CA ILE A 110 -11.03 -9.21 34.05
C ILE A 110 -11.66 -9.04 32.66
N ASP A 111 -11.82 -7.79 32.23
CA ASP A 111 -12.33 -7.51 30.89
C ASP A 111 -11.32 -8.01 29.84
N GLY A 112 -11.82 -8.75 28.84
CA GLY A 112 -11.00 -9.34 27.78
C GLY A 112 -10.20 -8.30 26.98
N SER A 113 -10.66 -7.05 26.93
CA SER A 113 -9.89 -5.93 26.36
C SER A 113 -8.54 -5.68 27.03
N ASN A 114 -8.27 -6.29 28.19
CA ASN A 114 -6.98 -6.23 28.89
C ASN A 114 -6.19 -7.55 28.82
N ILE A 115 -6.60 -8.48 27.96
CA ILE A 115 -5.99 -9.81 27.84
C ILE A 115 -5.44 -9.97 26.44
N LYS A 116 -4.14 -10.21 26.32
CA LYS A 116 -3.48 -10.48 25.05
C LYS A 116 -3.39 -11.97 24.77
N LEU A 117 -3.65 -12.35 23.53
CA LEU A 117 -3.42 -13.69 22.99
C LEU A 117 -2.36 -13.65 21.89
N TYR A 118 -1.62 -14.74 21.76
CA TYR A 118 -0.52 -14.87 20.82
C TYR A 118 -0.42 -16.31 20.33
N LEU A 119 -0.47 -16.52 19.01
CA LEU A 119 -0.48 -17.84 18.38
C LEU A 119 0.76 -18.04 17.50
N THR A 120 1.37 -19.21 17.66
CA THR A 120 2.53 -19.65 16.89
C THR A 120 2.32 -21.06 16.35
N ARG A 121 2.95 -21.35 15.21
CA ARG A 121 3.14 -22.72 14.70
C ARG A 121 4.51 -23.23 15.12
N LEU A 122 4.56 -24.43 15.68
CA LEU A 122 5.79 -25.10 16.05
C LEU A 122 6.35 -25.83 14.81
N THR A 123 7.61 -25.58 14.51
CA THR A 123 8.36 -26.15 13.38
C THR A 123 9.66 -26.80 13.87
N ASP A 124 10.36 -27.53 13.02
CA ASP A 124 11.65 -28.12 13.36
C ASP A 124 12.73 -27.06 13.69
N ASP A 125 12.60 -25.86 13.10
CA ASP A 125 13.54 -24.74 13.26
C ASP A 125 13.15 -23.75 14.37
N GLY A 126 12.04 -23.98 15.08
CA GLY A 126 11.55 -23.12 16.15
C GLY A 126 10.05 -22.79 16.06
N GLU A 127 9.67 -21.58 16.43
CA GLU A 127 8.27 -21.12 16.37
C GLU A 127 8.09 -20.08 15.26
N GLU A 128 7.12 -20.30 14.39
CA GLU A 128 6.65 -19.34 13.39
C GLU A 128 5.50 -18.52 13.97
N GLU A 129 5.63 -17.20 13.95
CA GLU A 129 4.58 -16.28 14.39
C GLU A 129 3.43 -16.27 13.37
N LEU A 130 2.23 -16.67 13.78
CA LEU A 130 1.03 -16.65 12.94
C LEU A 130 0.12 -15.45 13.24
N MET A 131 0.18 -14.95 14.48
CA MET A 131 -0.62 -13.85 14.98
C MET A 131 0.24 -13.01 15.92
N THR A 132 0.37 -11.72 15.67
CA THR A 132 0.99 -10.79 16.64
C THR A 132 0.13 -10.70 17.91
N PRO A 133 0.68 -10.31 19.07
CA PRO A 133 -0.13 -10.16 20.28
C PRO A 133 -1.29 -9.20 20.06
N GLU A 134 -2.50 -9.65 20.32
CA GLU A 134 -3.72 -8.87 20.17
C GLU A 134 -4.60 -9.06 21.40
N VAL A 135 -5.30 -7.98 21.80
CA VAL A 135 -6.25 -8.05 22.92
C VAL A 135 -7.44 -8.93 22.54
N TYR A 136 -8.04 -9.61 23.51
CA TYR A 136 -9.18 -10.48 23.26
C TYR A 136 -10.38 -9.67 22.76
N ASN A 137 -10.89 -10.05 21.58
CA ASN A 137 -12.10 -9.49 21.00
C ASN A 137 -12.94 -10.58 20.35
N GLU A 138 -14.27 -10.47 20.43
CA GLU A 138 -15.17 -11.43 19.80
C GLU A 138 -15.67 -10.92 18.46
N GLU A 139 -15.60 -11.77 17.44
CA GLU A 139 -16.22 -11.50 16.16
C GLU A 139 -17.75 -11.61 16.28
N THR A 140 -18.45 -10.55 15.89
CA THR A 140 -19.92 -10.49 15.97
C THR A 140 -20.62 -11.42 14.97
N ASN A 141 -19.93 -11.78 13.89
CA ASN A 141 -20.44 -12.65 12.83
C ASN A 141 -19.74 -14.02 12.85
N ALA A 142 -20.47 -15.04 12.39
CA ALA A 142 -19.90 -16.35 12.10
C ALA A 142 -19.05 -16.29 10.83
N ASN A 143 -18.01 -17.13 10.75
CA ASN A 143 -17.26 -17.35 9.52
C ASN A 143 -17.83 -18.56 8.78
N ASN A 144 -18.58 -18.30 7.71
CA ASN A 144 -19.23 -19.35 6.92
C ASN A 144 -18.27 -20.15 6.05
N PHE A 145 -17.03 -19.68 5.85
CA PHE A 145 -16.01 -20.38 5.06
C PHE A 145 -15.25 -21.43 5.86
N THR A 146 -15.25 -21.31 7.20
CA THR A 146 -14.53 -22.21 8.11
C THR A 146 -15.47 -22.94 9.07
N GLY A 147 -16.67 -22.38 9.30
CA GLY A 147 -17.67 -22.88 10.22
C GLY A 147 -17.58 -22.29 11.64
N ARG A 148 -16.70 -21.31 11.89
CA ARG A 148 -16.60 -20.65 13.20
C ARG A 148 -17.91 -19.92 13.54
N PRO A 149 -18.53 -20.15 14.71
CA PRO A 149 -19.72 -19.42 15.15
C PRO A 149 -19.39 -17.98 15.59
N SER A 150 -20.39 -17.10 15.61
CA SER A 150 -20.27 -15.75 16.20
C SER A 150 -19.98 -15.80 17.71
N GLY A 151 -19.36 -14.75 18.25
CA GLY A 151 -19.05 -14.65 19.68
C GLY A 151 -17.77 -15.39 20.07
N GLU A 152 -16.82 -15.49 19.15
CA GLU A 152 -15.49 -16.07 19.35
C GLU A 152 -14.44 -15.18 18.67
N MET A 153 -13.23 -15.11 19.22
CA MET A 153 -12.07 -14.45 18.61
C MET A 153 -11.48 -15.35 17.52
N SER A 154 -11.25 -14.82 16.32
CA SER A 154 -10.45 -15.51 15.31
C SER A 154 -8.97 -15.37 15.64
N LEU A 155 -8.23 -16.48 15.71
CA LEU A 155 -6.79 -16.46 15.99
C LEU A 155 -5.96 -16.71 14.72
N TYR A 156 -6.46 -17.59 13.85
CA TYR A 156 -5.77 -17.95 12.60
C TYR A 156 -6.71 -18.69 11.65
N THR A 157 -6.65 -18.33 10.38
CA THR A 157 -7.33 -19.04 9.28
C THR A 157 -6.30 -19.56 8.29
N SER A 158 -6.55 -20.74 7.73
CA SER A 158 -5.74 -21.31 6.64
C SER A 158 -6.54 -22.38 5.92
N SER A 159 -5.99 -22.91 4.83
CA SER A 159 -6.53 -24.06 4.11
C SER A 159 -5.58 -25.25 4.13
N MET A 160 -6.12 -26.45 3.86
CA MET A 160 -5.39 -27.70 3.66
C MET A 160 -5.99 -28.44 2.48
N ASN A 161 -5.17 -28.83 1.50
CA ASN A 161 -5.59 -29.62 0.33
C ASN A 161 -4.98 -31.04 0.32
N SER A 162 -4.23 -31.38 1.36
CA SER A 162 -3.69 -32.72 1.58
C SER A 162 -3.75 -33.06 3.07
N SER A 163 -3.63 -34.34 3.39
CA SER A 163 -3.55 -34.77 4.79
C SER A 163 -2.24 -34.30 5.41
N GLU A 164 -2.36 -33.32 6.29
CA GLU A 164 -1.24 -32.73 7.03
C GLU A 164 -1.57 -32.60 8.52
N SER A 165 -0.54 -32.37 9.32
CA SER A 165 -0.64 -32.19 10.76
C SER A 165 0.29 -31.08 11.18
N ASN A 166 -0.27 -30.04 11.79
CA ASN A 166 0.45 -28.85 12.22
C ASN A 166 0.30 -28.70 13.74
N ARG A 167 1.39 -28.42 14.44
CA ARG A 167 1.40 -28.22 15.89
C ARG A 167 1.46 -26.73 16.20
N TYR A 168 0.63 -26.28 17.14
CA TYR A 168 0.46 -24.88 17.51
C TYR A 168 0.67 -24.69 19.00
N ARG A 169 1.02 -23.46 19.36
CA ARG A 169 1.12 -22.98 20.73
C ARG A 169 0.45 -21.62 20.85
N ILE A 170 -0.53 -21.54 21.73
CA ILE A 170 -1.14 -20.27 22.14
C ILE A 170 -0.62 -19.83 23.50
N ARG A 171 -0.42 -18.53 23.69
CA ARG A 171 -0.04 -17.90 24.95
C ARG A 171 -1.03 -16.81 25.30
N MET A 172 -1.25 -16.60 26.60
CA MET A 172 -2.19 -15.60 27.10
C MET A 172 -1.57 -14.82 28.28
N TRP A 173 -1.71 -13.50 28.30
CA TRP A 173 -1.25 -12.65 29.41
C TRP A 173 -2.11 -11.39 29.58
N VAL A 174 -1.95 -10.70 30.71
CA VAL A 174 -2.58 -9.40 30.98
C VAL A 174 -1.75 -8.30 30.33
N ASP A 175 -2.39 -7.40 29.58
CA ASP A 175 -1.74 -6.30 28.88
C ASP A 175 -0.95 -5.40 29.85
N GLU A 176 0.18 -4.85 29.40
CA GLU A 176 1.04 -4.01 30.22
C GLU A 176 0.39 -2.67 30.60
N ASP A 177 -0.52 -2.18 29.75
CA ASP A 177 -1.27 -0.94 29.99
C ASP A 177 -2.39 -1.10 31.04
N TYR A 178 -2.71 -2.34 31.44
CA TYR A 178 -3.69 -2.58 32.48
C TYR A 178 -3.21 -2.05 33.84
N ASN A 179 -4.01 -1.19 34.46
CA ASN A 179 -3.73 -0.69 35.80
C ASN A 179 -4.50 -1.52 36.87
N PRO A 180 -3.82 -2.39 37.63
CA PRO A 180 -4.46 -3.23 38.65
C PRO A 180 -4.84 -2.44 39.92
N GLN A 181 -4.60 -1.13 40.01
CA GLN A 181 -4.93 -0.37 41.22
C GLN A 181 -6.45 -0.25 41.42
N GLY A 182 -6.93 -0.85 42.51
CA GLY A 182 -8.33 -0.72 42.96
C GLY A 182 -9.27 -1.82 42.48
N ASP A 183 -8.77 -2.83 41.76
CA ASP A 183 -9.56 -3.97 41.26
C ASP A 183 -9.85 -5.05 42.33
N GLY A 184 -9.13 -5.00 43.47
CA GLY A 184 -9.22 -5.96 44.56
C GLY A 184 -8.41 -7.26 44.38
N GLY A 185 -7.60 -7.36 43.31
CA GLY A 185 -6.70 -8.48 43.00
C GLY A 185 -7.40 -9.78 42.59
N ASN A 186 -6.62 -10.80 42.22
CA ASN A 186 -7.13 -12.14 41.88
C ASN A 186 -8.22 -12.16 40.78
N LEU A 187 -8.14 -11.25 39.80
CA LEU A 187 -8.99 -11.34 38.63
C LEU A 187 -8.63 -12.57 37.80
N GLN A 188 -9.61 -13.11 37.10
CA GLN A 188 -9.49 -14.34 36.33
C GLN A 188 -9.98 -14.14 34.90
N PHE A 189 -9.34 -14.84 33.96
CA PHE A 189 -9.79 -14.94 32.58
C PHE A 189 -9.51 -16.34 32.07
N SER A 190 -10.42 -16.90 31.28
CA SER A 190 -10.26 -18.24 30.70
C SER A 190 -10.85 -18.28 29.31
N VAL A 191 -10.08 -18.81 28.36
CA VAL A 191 -10.54 -19.01 26.99
C VAL A 191 -10.48 -20.48 26.62
N GLN A 192 -11.51 -20.93 25.93
CA GLN A 192 -11.58 -22.24 25.29
C GLN A 192 -11.07 -22.11 23.84
N ILE A 193 -10.12 -22.98 23.47
CA ILE A 193 -9.55 -23.03 22.12
C ILE A 193 -10.33 -24.02 21.26
N ASN A 194 -10.87 -23.54 20.14
CA ASN A 194 -11.65 -24.35 19.21
C ASN A 194 -11.00 -24.39 17.83
N VAL A 195 -11.33 -25.43 17.07
CA VAL A 195 -10.92 -25.57 15.67
C VAL A 195 -12.13 -25.97 14.83
N TYR A 196 -12.37 -25.22 13.76
CA TYR A 196 -13.45 -25.45 12.81
C TYR A 196 -12.87 -25.72 11.43
N GLY A 197 -13.60 -26.45 10.59
CA GLY A 197 -13.23 -26.64 9.20
C GLY A 197 -14.41 -26.98 8.30
N LEU A 198 -14.41 -26.41 7.10
CA LEU A 198 -15.40 -26.63 6.05
C LEU A 198 -14.71 -26.76 4.68
N ASP A 199 -15.35 -27.47 3.77
CA ASP A 199 -14.90 -27.53 2.38
C ASP A 199 -15.04 -26.12 1.76
N GLY A 200 -13.99 -25.64 1.08
CA GLY A 200 -13.98 -24.30 0.49
C GLY A 200 -12.70 -24.03 -0.31
N ASN A 201 -12.64 -22.92 -1.02
CA ASN A 201 -11.43 -22.51 -1.74
C ASN A 201 -10.54 -21.66 -0.82
N PRO A 202 -9.20 -21.74 -0.94
CA PRO A 202 -8.30 -20.91 -0.12
C PRO A 202 -8.56 -19.40 -0.28
N GLU A 203 -8.98 -18.98 -1.47
CA GLU A 203 -9.29 -17.59 -1.84
C GLU A 203 -10.47 -17.03 -1.02
N ASP A 204 -11.38 -17.90 -0.54
CA ASP A 204 -12.51 -17.51 0.32
C ASP A 204 -12.07 -16.96 1.69
N LEU A 205 -10.80 -17.19 2.08
CA LEU A 205 -10.23 -16.71 3.34
C LEU A 205 -9.48 -15.38 3.18
N LEU A 206 -9.28 -14.91 1.94
CA LEU A 206 -8.58 -13.66 1.71
C LEU A 206 -9.51 -12.48 2.01
N PRO A 207 -9.04 -11.46 2.75
CA PRO A 207 -9.85 -10.28 2.98
C PRO A 207 -9.97 -9.47 1.69
N THR A 208 -11.15 -8.92 1.45
CA THR A 208 -11.31 -7.87 0.45
C THR A 208 -10.54 -6.61 0.87
N VAL A 209 -10.23 -5.75 -0.10
CA VAL A 209 -9.58 -4.46 0.19
C VAL A 209 -10.41 -3.63 1.18
N SER A 210 -11.73 -3.61 1.05
CA SER A 210 -12.60 -2.82 1.91
C SER A 210 -12.66 -3.37 3.34
N GLU A 211 -12.77 -4.69 3.52
CA GLU A 211 -12.72 -5.33 4.86
C GLU A 211 -11.40 -5.02 5.56
N LYS A 212 -10.28 -5.12 4.84
CA LYS A 212 -8.96 -4.87 5.44
C LYS A 212 -8.78 -3.42 5.87
N LEU A 213 -9.29 -2.46 5.10
CA LEU A 213 -9.17 -1.04 5.40
C LEU A 213 -10.14 -0.55 6.48
N LEU A 214 -11.27 -1.23 6.66
CA LEU A 214 -12.23 -0.94 7.72
C LEU A 214 -11.88 -1.61 9.05
N ALA A 215 -10.88 -2.50 9.06
CA ALA A 215 -10.31 -3.04 10.29
C ALA A 215 -9.52 -1.98 11.07
N SER A 216 -9.37 -2.17 12.38
CA SER A 216 -8.77 -1.20 13.31
C SER A 216 -7.26 -0.96 13.16
N ASN A 217 -6.59 -1.58 12.18
CA ASN A 217 -5.14 -1.66 12.08
C ASN A 217 -4.58 -0.82 10.90
N LEU A 218 -4.83 0.48 10.94
CA LEU A 218 -4.34 1.43 9.95
C LEU A 218 -3.03 2.12 10.37
N GLY A 219 -2.30 1.62 11.39
CA GLY A 219 -1.11 2.30 11.92
C GLY A 219 -1.46 3.67 12.52
N ASP A 220 -0.77 4.73 12.12
CA ASP A 220 -1.06 6.12 12.53
C ASP A 220 -2.29 6.72 11.80
N GLY A 221 -3.16 5.84 11.30
CA GLY A 221 -4.39 6.14 10.60
C GLY A 221 -5.63 6.11 11.49
N SER A 222 -6.69 6.73 11.01
CA SER A 222 -8.04 6.63 11.59
C SER A 222 -9.09 6.67 10.48
N THR A 223 -10.36 6.66 10.83
CA THR A 223 -11.47 6.76 9.87
C THR A 223 -12.45 7.88 10.23
N TYR A 224 -13.11 8.41 9.20
CA TYR A 224 -14.22 9.35 9.32
C TYR A 224 -15.37 8.88 8.42
N ASP A 225 -16.49 8.50 9.01
CA ASP A 225 -17.69 8.06 8.29
C ASP A 225 -18.69 9.21 8.20
N ASP A 226 -19.09 9.57 6.97
CA ASP A 226 -20.08 10.60 6.71
C ASP A 226 -21.49 10.04 6.41
N GLY A 227 -21.66 8.72 6.59
CA GLY A 227 -22.89 7.97 6.34
C GLY A 227 -22.95 7.32 4.96
N VAL A 228 -22.18 7.81 3.97
CA VAL A 228 -22.12 7.25 2.61
C VAL A 228 -20.79 6.57 2.36
N ASP A 229 -19.69 7.23 2.71
CA ASP A 229 -18.35 6.69 2.60
C ASP A 229 -17.63 6.79 3.94
N THR A 230 -16.87 5.76 4.27
CA THR A 230 -15.88 5.80 5.35
C THR A 230 -14.53 6.23 4.77
N PHE A 231 -14.09 7.44 5.10
CA PHE A 231 -12.80 8.00 4.70
C PHE A 231 -11.68 7.48 5.59
N ILE A 232 -10.53 7.20 4.97
CA ILE A 232 -9.28 6.98 5.68
C ILE A 232 -8.67 8.35 5.99
N THR A 233 -8.21 8.53 7.22
CA THR A 233 -7.64 9.77 7.76
C THR A 233 -6.35 9.48 8.52
N GLY A 234 -5.65 10.54 8.98
CA GLY A 234 -4.39 10.45 9.72
C GLY A 234 -3.19 10.99 8.94
N GLU A 235 -2.03 11.05 9.60
CA GLU A 235 -0.80 11.58 8.99
C GLU A 235 -0.10 10.53 8.12
N ASP A 236 -0.02 9.28 8.58
CA ASP A 236 0.59 8.18 7.82
C ASP A 236 -0.13 6.83 8.04
N PRO A 237 -1.37 6.67 7.55
CA PRO A 237 -2.08 5.41 7.59
C PRO A 237 -1.39 4.33 6.73
N ASN A 238 -1.48 3.08 7.18
CA ASN A 238 -1.09 1.87 6.44
C ASN A 238 -2.14 1.52 5.37
N ASN A 239 -2.29 2.39 4.38
CA ASN A 239 -3.28 2.31 3.31
C ASN A 239 -2.66 2.32 1.90
N TYR A 240 -1.40 1.89 1.79
CA TYR A 240 -0.72 1.77 0.50
C TYR A 240 -1.12 0.48 -0.22
N ILE A 241 -1.43 0.61 -1.51
CA ILE A 241 -1.78 -0.52 -2.39
C ILE A 241 -0.89 -0.46 -3.63
N TRP A 242 -0.27 -1.58 -3.98
CA TRP A 242 0.45 -1.71 -5.25
C TRP A 242 -0.48 -2.36 -6.27
N TYR A 243 -0.76 -1.60 -7.33
CA TYR A 243 -1.60 -2.06 -8.43
C TYR A 243 -1.08 -1.54 -9.77
N SER A 244 -0.92 -2.45 -10.73
CA SER A 244 -0.54 -2.18 -12.11
C SER A 244 0.71 -1.29 -12.23
N GLY A 245 1.77 -1.67 -11.50
CA GLY A 245 3.06 -0.98 -11.52
C GLY A 245 3.09 0.38 -10.81
N LYS A 246 2.04 0.74 -10.08
CA LYS A 246 1.90 2.04 -9.44
C LYS A 246 1.55 1.86 -7.97
N LEU A 247 2.07 2.77 -7.16
CA LEU A 247 1.73 2.88 -5.75
C LEU A 247 0.52 3.80 -5.59
N TRP A 248 -0.49 3.32 -4.88
CA TRP A 248 -1.75 3.99 -4.61
C TRP A 248 -1.95 4.18 -3.11
N ARG A 249 -2.79 5.16 -2.76
CA ARG A 249 -3.35 5.34 -1.42
C ARG A 249 -4.84 5.08 -1.48
N ALA A 250 -5.35 4.26 -0.56
CA ALA A 250 -6.78 4.16 -0.35
C ALA A 250 -7.32 5.43 0.33
N VAL A 251 -8.44 5.95 -0.18
CA VAL A 251 -9.02 7.23 0.21
C VAL A 251 -10.28 7.00 1.04
N SER A 252 -11.18 6.16 0.54
CA SER A 252 -12.42 5.84 1.23
C SER A 252 -12.97 4.49 0.79
N VAL A 253 -13.84 3.93 1.62
CA VAL A 253 -14.66 2.76 1.30
C VAL A 253 -16.12 3.20 1.24
N ASN A 254 -16.83 2.85 0.17
CA ASN A 254 -18.26 3.09 0.10
C ASN A 254 -19.02 2.14 1.04
N ASN A 255 -19.89 2.68 1.90
CA ASN A 255 -20.51 1.91 2.96
C ASN A 255 -21.50 0.85 2.43
N GLU A 256 -22.18 1.11 1.32
CA GLU A 256 -23.16 0.20 0.72
C GLU A 256 -22.50 -0.73 -0.31
N ALA A 257 -21.85 -0.17 -1.32
CA ALA A 257 -21.27 -0.93 -2.43
C ALA A 257 -19.97 -1.67 -2.06
N LYS A 258 -19.34 -1.31 -0.94
CA LYS A 258 -18.04 -1.86 -0.47
C LYS A 258 -16.89 -1.69 -1.47
N THR A 259 -17.03 -0.76 -2.41
CA THR A 259 -15.96 -0.36 -3.33
C THR A 259 -14.95 0.50 -2.60
N THR A 260 -13.69 0.47 -3.04
CA THR A 260 -12.60 1.24 -2.41
C THR A 260 -12.07 2.28 -3.38
N LYS A 261 -12.16 3.57 -3.03
CA LYS A 261 -11.58 4.66 -3.81
C LYS A 261 -10.09 4.75 -3.56
N LEU A 262 -9.29 4.76 -4.63
CA LEU A 262 -7.85 4.94 -4.58
C LEU A 262 -7.43 6.21 -5.31
N VAL A 263 -6.27 6.75 -4.92
CA VAL A 263 -5.55 7.79 -5.66
C VAL A 263 -4.08 7.41 -5.77
N THR A 264 -3.45 7.65 -6.91
CA THR A 264 -2.00 7.43 -7.05
C THR A 264 -1.21 8.24 -6.00
N GLN A 265 -0.16 7.64 -5.42
CA GLN A 265 0.69 8.31 -4.41
C GLN A 265 1.38 9.55 -5.00
N TRP A 266 1.81 9.46 -6.26
CA TRP A 266 2.57 10.51 -6.94
C TRP A 266 1.87 11.02 -8.18
N ASN A 267 2.27 12.20 -8.64
CA ASN A 267 1.82 12.74 -9.91
C ASN A 267 2.36 11.85 -11.04
N ILE A 268 1.48 11.23 -11.82
CA ILE A 268 1.88 10.33 -12.92
C ILE A 268 2.40 11.12 -14.12
N SER A 269 1.80 12.29 -14.36
CA SER A 269 2.17 13.24 -15.41
C SER A 269 1.83 14.67 -14.98
N ALA A 270 2.07 15.64 -15.86
CA ALA A 270 1.66 17.04 -15.68
C ALA A 270 1.09 17.59 -17.00
N ILE A 271 -0.18 18.01 -16.96
CA ILE A 271 -0.90 18.49 -18.15
C ILE A 271 -1.76 19.71 -17.84
N THR A 272 -2.13 20.41 -18.90
CA THR A 272 -3.18 21.43 -18.89
C THR A 272 -4.54 20.77 -18.62
N TYR A 273 -5.38 21.37 -17.78
CA TYR A 273 -6.70 20.82 -17.45
C TYR A 273 -7.69 20.99 -18.61
N ASN A 274 -7.78 22.21 -19.14
CA ASN A 274 -8.68 22.59 -20.24
C ASN A 274 -8.25 23.93 -20.88
N PRO A 275 -8.87 24.37 -22.00
CA PRO A 275 -8.74 25.73 -22.48
C PRO A 275 -9.24 26.79 -21.49
N SER A 276 -8.96 28.05 -21.82
CA SER A 276 -9.38 29.19 -21.00
C SER A 276 -10.89 29.21 -20.78
N ASN A 277 -11.29 29.49 -19.54
CA ASN A 277 -12.69 29.60 -19.12
C ASN A 277 -13.54 28.33 -19.32
N GLN A 278 -12.91 27.15 -19.27
CA GLN A 278 -13.59 25.86 -19.22
C GLN A 278 -13.10 25.07 -18.00
N THR A 279 -14.01 24.83 -17.05
CA THR A 279 -13.68 24.20 -15.75
C THR A 279 -14.34 22.85 -15.53
N ASN A 280 -15.26 22.46 -16.42
CA ASN A 280 -15.89 21.15 -16.45
C ASN A 280 -14.84 20.04 -16.56
N PHE A 281 -15.04 18.97 -15.78
CA PHE A 281 -14.27 17.73 -15.93
C PHE A 281 -14.69 16.98 -17.19
N GLU A 282 -15.99 16.89 -17.46
CA GLU A 282 -16.52 16.22 -18.65
C GLU A 282 -16.03 16.90 -19.95
N GLY A 283 -15.45 16.13 -20.87
CA GLY A 283 -14.87 16.62 -22.13
C GLY A 283 -13.56 17.39 -21.98
N SER A 284 -12.95 17.40 -20.79
CA SER A 284 -11.67 18.08 -20.56
C SER A 284 -10.48 17.30 -21.09
N TYR A 285 -9.34 17.97 -21.24
CA TYR A 285 -8.07 17.28 -21.51
C TYR A 285 -7.66 16.34 -20.38
N MET A 286 -8.11 16.63 -19.15
CA MET A 286 -7.86 15.77 -18.01
C MET A 286 -8.62 14.46 -18.10
N GLU A 287 -9.93 14.50 -18.40
CA GLU A 287 -10.73 13.29 -18.59
C GLU A 287 -10.16 12.44 -19.73
N ASP A 288 -9.84 13.08 -20.86
CA ASP A 288 -9.23 12.44 -22.02
C ASP A 288 -7.95 11.69 -21.64
N TRP A 289 -7.06 12.32 -20.87
CA TRP A 289 -5.80 11.71 -20.45
C TRP A 289 -6.01 10.51 -19.52
N LEU A 290 -6.92 10.65 -18.56
CA LEU A 290 -7.20 9.63 -17.55
C LEU A 290 -7.84 8.38 -18.16
N ASN A 291 -8.69 8.54 -19.18
CA ASN A 291 -9.45 7.46 -19.78
C ASN A 291 -8.93 7.05 -21.17
N ASP A 292 -7.71 7.46 -21.54
CA ASP A 292 -7.05 7.04 -22.77
C ASP A 292 -6.69 5.54 -22.72
N THR A 293 -7.24 4.76 -23.64
CA THR A 293 -7.03 3.31 -23.78
C THR A 293 -6.01 2.93 -24.85
N SER A 294 -5.35 3.92 -25.47
CA SER A 294 -4.25 3.67 -26.39
C SER A 294 -3.05 3.02 -25.67
N VAL A 295 -2.11 2.47 -26.46
CA VAL A 295 -0.94 1.74 -25.95
C VAL A 295 -0.04 2.55 -25.01
N ASP A 296 -0.09 3.89 -25.09
CA ASP A 296 0.61 4.83 -24.21
C ASP A 296 -0.33 5.71 -23.37
N GLY A 297 -1.64 5.42 -23.39
CA GLY A 297 -2.67 6.05 -22.58
C GLY A 297 -2.75 5.49 -21.15
N PHE A 298 -3.29 6.26 -20.20
CA PHE A 298 -3.28 5.87 -18.79
C PHE A 298 -4.12 4.61 -18.50
N LEU A 299 -5.40 4.62 -18.87
CA LEU A 299 -6.31 3.50 -18.61
C LEU A 299 -5.88 2.25 -19.37
N GLY A 300 -5.42 2.40 -20.61
CA GLY A 300 -4.89 1.28 -21.41
C GLY A 300 -3.62 0.65 -20.82
N ASN A 301 -2.91 1.35 -19.92
CA ASN A 301 -1.74 0.86 -19.19
C ASN A 301 -2.06 0.45 -17.74
N LEU A 302 -3.35 0.26 -17.41
CA LEU A 302 -3.77 -0.44 -16.20
C LEU A 302 -4.02 -1.92 -16.52
N ARG A 303 -3.31 -2.81 -15.82
CA ARG A 303 -3.42 -4.26 -15.97
C ARG A 303 -4.85 -4.73 -15.74
N ASP A 304 -5.43 -5.38 -16.75
CA ASP A 304 -6.72 -6.05 -16.68
C ASP A 304 -7.78 -5.24 -15.92
N TYR A 305 -7.81 -3.92 -16.18
CA TYR A 305 -8.51 -2.97 -15.31
C TYR A 305 -9.99 -3.28 -15.14
N GLU A 306 -10.61 -3.97 -16.09
CA GLU A 306 -12.00 -4.40 -16.03
C GLU A 306 -12.26 -5.41 -14.90
N ASN A 307 -11.24 -6.13 -14.42
CA ASN A 307 -11.35 -7.05 -13.28
C ASN A 307 -11.23 -6.33 -11.93
N PHE A 308 -10.52 -5.20 -11.89
CA PHE A 308 -10.22 -4.49 -10.65
C PHE A 308 -11.08 -3.24 -10.44
N VAL A 309 -11.34 -2.49 -11.51
CA VAL A 309 -11.90 -1.13 -11.47
C VAL A 309 -13.39 -1.15 -11.82
N VAL A 310 -14.17 -0.36 -11.11
CA VAL A 310 -15.56 -0.02 -11.46
C VAL A 310 -15.53 0.91 -12.67
N THR A 311 -15.74 0.37 -13.87
CA THR A 311 -15.53 1.08 -15.15
C THR A 311 -16.55 2.18 -15.43
N ASP A 312 -17.68 2.16 -14.75
CA ASP A 312 -18.77 3.14 -14.82
C ASP A 312 -18.91 3.96 -13.52
N ALA A 313 -17.82 4.07 -12.75
CA ALA A 313 -17.80 4.85 -11.52
C ALA A 313 -18.29 6.29 -11.71
N VAL A 314 -19.11 6.75 -10.78
CA VAL A 314 -19.71 8.09 -10.80
C VAL A 314 -18.83 9.06 -10.02
N TRP A 315 -18.30 10.08 -10.71
CA TRP A 315 -17.45 11.12 -10.14
C TRP A 315 -18.24 12.41 -9.95
N ASP A 316 -18.26 12.94 -8.73
CA ASP A 316 -18.95 14.20 -8.43
C ASP A 316 -18.07 15.41 -8.78
N ALA A 317 -18.43 16.07 -9.89
CA ALA A 317 -17.79 17.25 -10.45
C ALA A 317 -18.55 18.55 -10.12
N THR A 318 -19.43 18.51 -9.12
CA THR A 318 -20.22 19.66 -8.70
C THR A 318 -19.30 20.82 -8.32
N LEU A 319 -19.65 22.03 -8.78
CA LEU A 319 -18.94 23.25 -8.43
C LEU A 319 -18.96 23.47 -6.91
N ASP A 320 -17.79 23.69 -6.33
CA ASP A 320 -17.63 24.00 -4.92
C ASP A 320 -16.80 25.28 -4.71
N ALA A 321 -17.51 26.35 -4.38
CA ALA A 321 -16.95 27.66 -4.05
C ALA A 321 -16.78 27.89 -2.53
N THR A 322 -17.01 26.88 -1.69
CA THR A 322 -16.90 27.01 -0.23
C THR A 322 -15.46 27.30 0.20
N SER A 323 -15.29 27.89 1.39
CA SER A 323 -13.94 28.11 1.94
C SER A 323 -13.26 26.78 2.29
N LEU A 324 -11.93 26.79 2.29
CA LEU A 324 -11.11 25.67 2.78
C LEU A 324 -11.55 25.24 4.19
N GLY A 325 -11.55 23.93 4.43
CA GLY A 325 -11.99 23.29 5.66
C GLY A 325 -13.44 22.77 5.62
N SER A 326 -14.17 22.97 4.51
CA SER A 326 -15.51 22.38 4.37
C SER A 326 -15.42 20.90 3.99
N ILE A 327 -15.95 20.04 4.85
CA ILE A 327 -16.12 18.60 4.63
C ILE A 327 -17.59 18.23 4.43
N THR A 328 -18.37 19.17 3.87
CA THR A 328 -19.77 18.89 3.51
C THR A 328 -19.81 18.21 2.15
N ARG A 329 -20.43 17.03 2.07
CA ARG A 329 -20.59 16.28 0.82
C ARG A 329 -21.32 17.14 -0.23
N PRO A 330 -20.81 17.25 -1.47
CA PRO A 330 -21.48 17.97 -2.53
C PRO A 330 -22.83 17.33 -2.88
N ASN A 331 -23.73 18.11 -3.50
CA ASN A 331 -25.09 17.66 -3.77
C ASN A 331 -25.25 16.81 -5.04
N GLY A 332 -24.16 16.47 -5.74
CA GLY A 332 -24.19 15.62 -6.93
C GLY A 332 -24.93 16.22 -8.13
N THR A 333 -25.08 17.54 -8.23
CA THR A 333 -25.78 18.18 -9.36
C THR A 333 -25.02 18.07 -10.69
N THR A 334 -23.72 17.82 -10.66
CA THR A 334 -22.92 17.51 -11.86
C THR A 334 -22.07 16.28 -11.59
N THR A 335 -22.35 15.20 -12.30
CA THR A 335 -21.60 13.93 -12.17
C THR A 335 -21.14 13.44 -13.53
N VAL A 336 -20.05 12.66 -13.53
CA VAL A 336 -19.45 12.09 -14.75
C VAL A 336 -19.18 10.59 -14.51
N SER A 337 -19.65 9.72 -15.40
CA SER A 337 -19.43 8.26 -15.29
C SER A 337 -18.22 7.83 -16.13
N LYS A 338 -17.11 7.47 -15.46
CA LYS A 338 -15.85 7.06 -16.10
C LYS A 338 -15.08 6.09 -15.20
N ALA A 339 -14.23 5.24 -15.79
CA ALA A 339 -13.39 4.31 -15.04
C ALA A 339 -12.37 5.04 -14.16
N VAL A 340 -11.80 6.14 -14.67
CA VAL A 340 -10.77 6.92 -13.99
C VAL A 340 -11.22 8.37 -13.86
N GLY A 341 -11.09 8.92 -12.65
CA GLY A 341 -11.34 10.32 -12.33
C GLY A 341 -10.16 10.96 -11.60
N LEU A 342 -10.45 12.04 -10.88
CA LEU A 342 -9.58 12.61 -9.86
C LEU A 342 -10.31 12.55 -8.51
N LEU A 343 -9.64 12.93 -7.42
CA LEU A 343 -10.38 13.27 -6.21
C LEU A 343 -11.06 14.62 -6.40
N ASN A 344 -12.26 14.77 -5.84
CA ASN A 344 -12.86 16.09 -5.64
C ASN A 344 -12.29 16.75 -4.37
N ILE A 345 -12.52 18.06 -4.20
CA ILE A 345 -11.90 18.78 -3.08
C ILE A 345 -12.49 18.41 -1.72
N TYR A 346 -13.76 17.99 -1.69
CA TYR A 346 -14.40 17.49 -0.49
C TYR A 346 -13.71 16.20 -0.01
N GLU A 347 -13.46 15.24 -0.89
CA GLU A 347 -12.80 13.96 -0.57
C GLU A 347 -11.38 14.18 -0.03
N TYR A 348 -10.62 15.09 -0.64
CA TYR A 348 -9.30 15.48 -0.14
C TYR A 348 -9.39 16.06 1.29
N GLN A 349 -10.33 16.98 1.53
CA GLN A 349 -10.48 17.61 2.84
C GLN A 349 -11.01 16.64 3.90
N SER A 350 -11.96 15.76 3.56
CA SER A 350 -12.50 14.73 4.46
C SER A 350 -11.42 13.76 4.92
N SER A 351 -10.54 13.35 4.00
CA SER A 351 -9.38 12.49 4.33
C SER A 351 -8.37 13.17 5.27
N ASN A 352 -8.44 14.50 5.42
CA ASN A 352 -7.58 15.28 6.29
C ASN A 352 -8.36 15.92 7.46
N ASN A 353 -9.61 15.53 7.72
CA ASN A 353 -10.49 16.15 8.73
C ASN A 353 -10.60 17.69 8.60
N GLY A 354 -10.58 18.21 7.37
CA GLY A 354 -10.62 19.63 7.07
C GLY A 354 -9.27 20.36 7.21
N GLU A 355 -8.20 19.66 7.59
CA GLU A 355 -6.86 20.20 7.70
C GLU A 355 -6.01 19.95 6.43
N LYS A 356 -4.72 20.32 6.50
CA LYS A 356 -3.74 20.21 5.39
C LYS A 356 -2.62 19.20 5.64
N ASN A 357 -2.54 18.63 6.84
CA ASN A 357 -1.43 17.77 7.29
C ASN A 357 -1.72 16.26 7.14
N GLY A 358 -2.74 15.86 6.38
CA GLY A 358 -3.02 14.45 6.19
C GLY A 358 -2.19 13.80 5.08
N TYR A 359 -2.22 12.47 5.05
CA TYR A 359 -1.39 11.63 4.18
C TYR A 359 -1.55 11.86 2.67
N LEU A 360 -2.65 12.49 2.24
CA LEU A 360 -2.85 12.85 0.84
C LEU A 360 -1.99 14.02 0.39
N ASN A 361 -1.39 14.77 1.31
CA ASN A 361 -0.40 15.80 0.99
C ASN A 361 0.95 15.16 0.62
N ASN A 362 1.11 14.83 -0.65
CA ASN A 362 2.36 14.27 -1.20
C ASN A 362 3.42 15.36 -1.51
N GLY A 363 3.20 16.60 -1.07
CA GLY A 363 4.09 17.71 -1.35
C GLY A 363 4.08 18.19 -2.80
N LEU A 364 3.12 17.85 -3.64
CA LEU A 364 3.06 18.32 -5.03
C LEU A 364 1.81 19.13 -5.31
N ASN A 365 1.86 19.94 -6.37
CA ASN A 365 0.68 20.58 -6.96
C ASN A 365 -0.04 19.57 -7.85
N TRP A 366 -1.33 19.38 -7.64
CA TRP A 366 -2.14 18.48 -8.47
C TRP A 366 -3.59 18.97 -8.61
N TRP A 367 -4.20 18.60 -9.73
CA TRP A 367 -5.59 18.92 -10.05
C TRP A 367 -6.56 18.09 -9.23
N THR A 368 -7.66 18.70 -8.80
CA THR A 368 -8.89 17.97 -8.47
C THR A 368 -9.86 18.09 -9.64
N LEU A 369 -10.96 17.32 -9.64
CA LEU A 369 -12.00 17.49 -10.68
C LEU A 369 -13.01 18.60 -10.38
N THR A 370 -12.87 19.30 -9.25
CA THR A 370 -13.89 20.23 -8.72
C THR A 370 -13.72 21.63 -9.32
N PRO A 371 -14.72 22.18 -10.03
CA PRO A 371 -14.74 23.60 -10.38
C PRO A 371 -14.88 24.46 -9.12
N ASN A 372 -14.12 25.55 -9.02
CA ASN A 372 -14.38 26.58 -8.01
C ASN A 372 -15.28 27.70 -8.57
N SER A 373 -15.17 27.97 -9.86
CA SER A 373 -16.02 28.89 -10.62
C SER A 373 -16.08 28.45 -12.09
N SER A 374 -16.67 29.25 -12.96
CA SER A 374 -16.59 29.06 -14.41
C SER A 374 -15.20 29.33 -15.01
N SER A 375 -14.25 29.89 -14.24
CA SER A 375 -12.93 30.30 -14.75
C SER A 375 -11.74 29.62 -14.07
N VAL A 376 -11.93 29.01 -12.90
CA VAL A 376 -10.87 28.32 -12.16
C VAL A 376 -11.33 26.97 -11.60
N VAL A 377 -10.39 26.01 -11.60
CA VAL A 377 -10.56 24.65 -11.06
C VAL A 377 -9.80 24.56 -9.74
N ARG A 378 -10.31 23.75 -8.81
CA ARG A 378 -9.63 23.49 -7.54
C ARG A 378 -8.34 22.72 -7.77
N VAL A 379 -7.34 23.03 -6.94
CA VAL A 379 -6.04 22.38 -6.91
C VAL A 379 -5.62 22.17 -5.47
N VAL A 380 -4.85 21.12 -5.23
CA VAL A 380 -4.08 20.97 -4.00
C VAL A 380 -2.67 21.48 -4.28
N TYR A 381 -2.19 22.41 -3.48
CA TYR A 381 -0.82 22.92 -3.56
C TYR A 381 0.16 22.03 -2.80
N TYR A 382 1.45 22.18 -3.12
CA TYR A 382 2.57 21.45 -2.55
C TYR A 382 2.74 21.53 -1.03
N ASN A 383 1.99 22.42 -0.36
CA ASN A 383 1.96 22.61 1.08
C ASN A 383 0.68 22.04 1.72
N GLY A 384 -0.17 21.37 0.94
CA GLY A 384 -1.44 20.80 1.35
C GLY A 384 -2.66 21.73 1.21
N ASP A 385 -2.47 23.00 0.84
CA ASP A 385 -3.56 23.96 0.76
C ASP A 385 -4.49 23.67 -0.43
N ALA A 386 -5.80 23.60 -0.18
CA ALA A 386 -6.83 23.60 -1.21
C ALA A 386 -7.04 25.03 -1.75
N SER A 387 -6.76 25.25 -3.02
CA SER A 387 -6.85 26.56 -3.67
C SER A 387 -7.45 26.39 -5.07
N SER A 388 -7.27 27.37 -5.94
CA SER A 388 -7.78 27.33 -7.31
C SER A 388 -6.73 27.81 -8.30
N SER A 389 -6.82 27.31 -9.53
CA SER A 389 -5.91 27.66 -10.62
C SER A 389 -6.68 27.77 -11.93
N THR A 390 -6.16 28.56 -12.87
CA THR A 390 -6.72 28.63 -14.21
C THR A 390 -6.53 27.29 -14.92
N PRO A 391 -7.54 26.77 -15.63
CA PRO A 391 -7.45 25.46 -16.31
C PRO A 391 -6.33 25.40 -17.36
N THR A 392 -5.85 26.56 -17.82
CA THR A 392 -4.77 26.72 -18.80
C THR A 392 -3.36 26.46 -18.26
N TYR A 393 -3.19 26.44 -16.94
CA TYR A 393 -1.93 26.06 -16.31
C TYR A 393 -1.75 24.56 -16.33
N SER A 394 -0.52 24.10 -16.15
CA SER A 394 -0.20 22.67 -16.14
C SER A 394 0.19 22.23 -14.73
N ASN A 395 -0.72 21.57 -14.02
CA ASN A 395 -0.45 20.95 -12.72
C ASN A 395 -0.35 19.43 -12.87
N GLY A 396 0.06 18.76 -11.79
CA GLY A 396 0.19 17.32 -11.79
C GLY A 396 -1.13 16.58 -11.91
N VAL A 397 -1.06 15.38 -12.47
CA VAL A 397 -2.18 14.45 -12.57
C VAL A 397 -2.01 13.35 -11.54
N ARG A 398 -2.97 13.23 -10.62
CA ARG A 398 -3.08 12.12 -9.67
C ARG A 398 -4.37 11.34 -9.96
N PRO A 399 -4.30 10.31 -10.81
CA PRO A 399 -5.47 9.51 -11.15
C PRO A 399 -6.10 8.87 -9.93
N SER A 400 -7.43 8.78 -9.97
CA SER A 400 -8.25 8.09 -8.99
C SER A 400 -9.12 7.03 -9.65
N ILE A 401 -9.30 5.91 -8.96
CA ILE A 401 -10.14 4.77 -9.39
C ILE A 401 -10.99 4.28 -8.23
N ASN A 402 -12.06 3.54 -8.52
CA ASN A 402 -12.77 2.76 -7.51
C ASN A 402 -12.53 1.28 -7.78
N LEU A 403 -11.89 0.60 -6.84
CA LEU A 403 -11.79 -0.85 -6.87
C LEU A 403 -13.15 -1.49 -6.59
N LYS A 404 -13.44 -2.58 -7.30
CA LYS A 404 -14.60 -3.43 -7.05
C LYS A 404 -14.51 -4.05 -5.64
N SER A 405 -15.66 -4.33 -5.05
CA SER A 405 -15.75 -4.95 -3.72
C SER A 405 -15.19 -6.37 -3.68
N SER A 406 -15.12 -7.06 -4.82
CA SER A 406 -14.58 -8.42 -4.94
C SER A 406 -13.05 -8.49 -5.01
N VAL A 407 -12.34 -7.36 -4.97
CA VAL A 407 -10.88 -7.37 -5.08
C VAL A 407 -10.27 -7.82 -3.75
N LEU A 408 -9.48 -8.89 -3.81
CA LEU A 408 -8.85 -9.54 -2.65
C LEU A 408 -7.41 -9.07 -2.45
N ILE A 409 -6.98 -9.02 -1.19
CA ILE A 409 -5.58 -8.80 -0.80
C ILE A 409 -4.91 -10.16 -0.57
N VAL A 410 -3.77 -10.39 -1.22
CA VAL A 410 -3.00 -11.65 -1.13
C VAL A 410 -1.70 -11.51 -0.35
N ASP A 411 -1.19 -10.29 -0.20
CA ASP A 411 0.08 -10.02 0.48
C ASP A 411 0.16 -8.54 0.88
N GLY A 412 1.16 -8.19 1.67
CA GLY A 412 1.42 -6.83 2.13
C GLY A 412 0.67 -6.46 3.41
N ASN A 413 1.19 -5.45 4.10
CA ASN A 413 0.60 -4.92 5.35
C ASN A 413 0.12 -3.47 5.20
N GLY A 414 0.10 -2.95 3.97
CA GLY A 414 -0.37 -1.60 3.68
C GLY A 414 0.62 -0.49 4.00
N THR A 415 1.84 -0.79 4.47
CA THR A 415 2.91 0.21 4.62
C THR A 415 3.51 0.61 3.27
N ILE A 416 4.27 1.70 3.21
CA ILE A 416 4.92 2.13 1.96
C ILE A 416 5.96 1.11 1.44
N ASP A 417 6.64 0.42 2.35
CA ASP A 417 7.68 -0.56 2.03
C ASP A 417 7.08 -1.95 1.71
N ASN A 418 5.89 -2.24 2.25
CA ASN A 418 5.16 -3.48 2.01
C ASN A 418 3.67 -3.21 1.74
N PRO A 419 3.35 -2.57 0.59
CA PRO A 419 1.98 -2.20 0.25
C PRO A 419 1.12 -3.44 0.02
N TYR A 420 -0.19 -3.33 0.24
CA TYR A 420 -1.11 -4.42 -0.08
C TYR A 420 -1.00 -4.80 -1.56
N ARG A 421 -0.88 -6.11 -1.81
CA ARG A 421 -0.85 -6.72 -3.14
C ARG A 421 -2.20 -7.35 -3.42
N LEU A 422 -2.67 -7.14 -4.64
CA LEU A 422 -3.99 -7.61 -5.06
C LEU A 422 -3.87 -8.97 -5.74
N GLU A 423 -4.86 -9.83 -5.50
CA GLU A 423 -5.01 -11.08 -6.26
C GLU A 423 -5.07 -10.77 -7.77
N GLY A 424 -4.35 -11.54 -8.58
CA GLY A 424 -4.23 -11.29 -10.02
C GLY A 424 -3.27 -10.16 -10.42
N ASP A 425 -2.68 -9.41 -9.47
CA ASP A 425 -1.59 -8.44 -9.70
C ASP A 425 -0.37 -8.64 -8.77
N ASN A 426 -0.16 -9.90 -8.35
CA ASN A 426 0.96 -10.31 -7.50
C ASN A 426 1.86 -11.37 -8.16
N ASP A 427 2.46 -11.04 -9.30
CA ASP A 427 3.33 -11.97 -10.02
C ASP A 427 4.63 -12.26 -9.23
N THR A 428 4.96 -13.53 -9.01
CA THR A 428 6.16 -13.94 -8.25
C THR A 428 7.22 -14.69 -9.07
N SER A 429 6.87 -15.16 -10.27
CA SER A 429 7.74 -16.02 -11.11
C SER A 429 7.94 -15.45 -12.52
N LEU A 430 8.71 -14.36 -12.61
CA LEU A 430 8.89 -13.60 -13.87
C LEU A 430 10.21 -13.87 -14.61
N SER A 431 11.09 -14.73 -14.08
CA SER A 431 12.34 -15.07 -14.73
C SER A 431 12.10 -15.71 -16.11
N GLY A 432 12.82 -15.23 -17.12
CA GLY A 432 12.69 -15.63 -18.53
C GLY A 432 11.57 -14.93 -19.31
N THR A 433 10.71 -14.15 -18.66
CA THR A 433 9.65 -13.41 -19.36
C THR A 433 10.19 -12.15 -20.05
N LEU A 434 9.54 -11.72 -21.12
CA LEU A 434 9.94 -10.50 -21.84
C LEU A 434 9.61 -9.25 -21.02
N LEU A 435 10.51 -8.27 -21.00
CA LEU A 435 10.22 -6.98 -20.38
C LEU A 435 9.08 -6.24 -21.11
N SER A 436 8.84 -6.55 -22.38
CA SER A 436 7.76 -5.97 -23.17
C SER A 436 6.35 -6.43 -22.77
N SER A 437 6.23 -7.42 -21.88
CA SER A 437 4.93 -7.87 -21.32
C SER A 437 4.63 -7.24 -19.96
N ARG A 438 5.44 -6.28 -19.51
CA ARG A 438 5.32 -5.62 -18.21
C ARG A 438 4.56 -4.30 -18.31
N TYR A 439 4.28 -3.65 -17.19
CA TYR A 439 3.34 -2.54 -17.12
C TYR A 439 4.02 -1.21 -16.77
N SER A 440 3.42 -0.12 -17.23
CA SER A 440 3.90 1.24 -16.92
C SER A 440 3.99 1.48 -15.42
N GLY A 441 5.12 2.03 -14.97
CA GLY A 441 5.40 2.39 -13.59
C GLY A 441 6.27 1.39 -12.83
N GLU A 442 6.38 0.14 -13.28
CA GLU A 442 7.24 -0.88 -12.67
C GLU A 442 8.72 -0.48 -12.76
N TYR A 443 9.50 -0.89 -11.77
CA TYR A 443 10.91 -0.53 -11.63
C TYR A 443 11.83 -1.55 -12.29
N VAL A 444 12.87 -1.03 -12.96
CA VAL A 444 13.88 -1.81 -13.66
C VAL A 444 15.26 -1.35 -13.20
N ARG A 445 16.13 -2.29 -12.88
CA ARG A 445 17.54 -2.03 -12.59
C ARG A 445 18.31 -1.88 -13.90
N PHE A 446 18.70 -0.64 -14.19
CA PHE A 446 19.35 -0.24 -15.42
C PHE A 446 20.28 0.93 -15.13
N GLY A 447 21.52 0.92 -15.65
CA GLY A 447 22.52 1.94 -15.34
C GLY A 447 23.53 1.49 -14.28
N HIS A 448 24.37 2.42 -13.83
CA HIS A 448 25.49 2.18 -12.91
C HIS A 448 25.47 3.14 -11.70
N ASP A 449 26.10 2.72 -10.59
CA ASP A 449 26.19 3.44 -9.31
C ASP A 449 24.83 3.94 -8.79
N GLU A 450 24.75 5.22 -8.40
CA GLU A 450 23.55 5.88 -7.89
C GLU A 450 22.49 6.14 -8.97
N ASN A 451 22.80 5.92 -10.26
CA ASN A 451 21.90 6.14 -11.39
C ASN A 451 21.40 4.81 -11.99
N ASN A 452 21.10 3.83 -11.14
CA ASN A 452 20.82 2.46 -11.55
C ASN A 452 19.32 2.05 -11.52
N LEU A 453 18.41 3.01 -11.32
CA LEU A 453 16.98 2.75 -11.16
C LEU A 453 16.14 3.48 -12.22
N TYR A 454 15.36 2.72 -12.97
CA TYR A 454 14.51 3.19 -14.06
C TYR A 454 13.07 2.71 -13.86
N ARG A 455 12.14 3.33 -14.58
CA ARG A 455 10.73 2.96 -14.59
C ARG A 455 10.24 2.72 -16.01
N ILE A 456 9.40 1.70 -16.18
CA ILE A 456 8.69 1.46 -17.43
C ILE A 456 7.73 2.63 -17.69
N VAL A 457 7.77 3.17 -18.89
CA VAL A 457 6.94 4.30 -19.31
C VAL A 457 5.74 3.77 -20.09
N SER A 458 6.01 3.05 -21.19
CA SER A 458 5.00 2.52 -22.10
C SER A 458 5.63 1.54 -23.11
N HIS A 459 4.77 0.98 -23.97
CA HIS A 459 5.13 0.18 -25.14
C HIS A 459 4.71 0.88 -26.44
N GLU A 460 4.88 2.21 -26.49
CA GLU A 460 4.45 3.05 -27.61
C GLU A 460 4.98 2.56 -28.97
N THR A 461 6.22 2.05 -28.98
CA THR A 461 6.80 1.42 -30.18
C THR A 461 6.66 -0.09 -30.06
N SER A 462 5.98 -0.70 -31.03
CA SER A 462 5.66 -2.13 -31.00
C SER A 462 6.90 -2.98 -30.75
N GLY A 463 6.80 -3.86 -29.74
CA GLY A 463 7.86 -4.76 -29.31
C GLY A 463 8.93 -4.12 -28.41
N LEU A 464 9.05 -2.80 -28.36
CA LEU A 464 10.04 -2.14 -27.50
C LEU A 464 9.44 -1.78 -26.13
N THR A 465 10.31 -1.66 -25.13
CA THR A 465 9.92 -1.13 -23.81
C THR A 465 10.59 0.21 -23.60
N LYS A 466 9.79 1.28 -23.51
CA LYS A 466 10.30 2.61 -23.15
C LYS A 466 10.52 2.66 -21.64
N ILE A 467 11.72 3.05 -21.21
CA ILE A 467 12.03 3.31 -19.80
C ILE A 467 12.60 4.72 -19.62
N THR A 468 12.43 5.27 -18.41
CA THR A 468 12.98 6.57 -17.99
C THR A 468 13.68 6.42 -16.65
N SER A 469 14.72 7.20 -16.36
CA SER A 469 15.35 7.16 -15.04
C SER A 469 14.31 7.51 -13.95
N ALA A 470 14.37 6.86 -12.80
CA ALA A 470 13.37 7.06 -11.73
C ALA A 470 13.41 8.50 -11.19
N GLU A 471 14.61 9.08 -11.16
CA GLU A 471 14.89 10.47 -10.81
C GLU A 471 15.87 11.10 -11.83
N PRO A 472 16.02 12.43 -11.86
CA PRO A 472 17.08 13.07 -12.63
C PRO A 472 18.47 12.58 -12.18
N LEU A 473 19.40 12.47 -13.14
CA LEU A 473 20.71 11.88 -12.89
C LEU A 473 21.49 12.63 -11.82
N LYS A 474 22.33 11.93 -11.08
CA LYS A 474 23.23 12.47 -10.04
C LYS A 474 24.70 12.18 -10.35
N ASN A 475 25.56 13.03 -9.82
CA ASN A 475 26.98 12.76 -9.69
C ASN A 475 27.41 13.11 -8.26
N SER A 476 27.86 12.10 -7.52
CA SER A 476 28.23 12.20 -6.11
C SER A 476 27.09 12.79 -5.25
N GLY A 477 25.87 12.28 -5.44
CA GLY A 477 24.67 12.71 -4.70
C GLY A 477 24.07 14.04 -5.16
N THR A 478 24.69 14.75 -6.10
CA THR A 478 24.19 16.05 -6.61
C THR A 478 23.54 15.88 -7.97
N PHE A 479 22.34 16.43 -8.16
CA PHE A 479 21.64 16.39 -9.45
C PHE A 479 22.45 17.06 -10.56
N ILE A 480 22.63 16.33 -11.67
CA ILE A 480 23.20 16.83 -12.91
C ILE A 480 22.16 17.73 -13.57
N THR A 481 22.60 18.94 -13.95
CA THR A 481 21.77 19.87 -14.70
C THR A 481 22.43 20.21 -16.03
N SER A 482 21.62 20.47 -17.05
CA SER A 482 22.07 20.84 -18.38
C SER A 482 21.18 21.95 -18.95
N ALA A 483 21.77 22.82 -19.77
CA ALA A 483 21.00 23.59 -20.72
C ALA A 483 20.33 22.64 -21.73
N PHE A 484 19.13 22.98 -22.18
CA PHE A 484 18.47 22.25 -23.26
C PHE A 484 19.16 22.52 -24.60
N GLY A 485 19.44 23.80 -24.87
CA GLY A 485 20.06 24.29 -26.10
C GLY A 485 21.06 25.41 -25.84
N SER A 486 21.89 25.68 -26.84
CA SER A 486 22.97 26.66 -26.85
C SER A 486 22.48 28.11 -27.03
N SER A 487 21.24 28.29 -27.48
CA SER A 487 20.65 29.59 -27.77
C SER A 487 19.14 29.60 -27.48
N ASN A 488 18.55 30.78 -27.36
CA ASN A 488 17.12 30.93 -27.08
C ASN A 488 16.22 30.45 -28.24
N SER A 489 16.75 30.23 -29.44
CA SER A 489 16.00 29.68 -30.58
C SER A 489 16.13 28.16 -30.74
N GLU A 490 17.01 27.51 -29.97
CA GLU A 490 17.23 26.06 -30.05
C GLU A 490 16.28 25.32 -29.11
N VAL A 491 15.01 25.25 -29.50
CA VAL A 491 13.94 24.63 -28.70
C VAL A 491 13.65 23.16 -29.05
N ASN A 492 14.10 22.71 -30.22
CA ASN A 492 13.90 21.34 -30.67
C ASN A 492 15.09 20.47 -30.28
N TYR A 493 14.80 19.30 -29.73
CA TYR A 493 15.82 18.32 -29.39
C TYR A 493 16.50 17.75 -30.64
N SER A 494 17.82 17.53 -30.57
CA SER A 494 18.58 16.76 -31.54
C SER A 494 19.84 16.22 -30.87
N THR A 495 20.53 15.24 -31.48
CA THR A 495 21.81 14.75 -30.95
C THR A 495 22.91 15.83 -30.89
N ASN A 496 22.73 16.96 -31.58
CA ASN A 496 23.66 18.08 -31.60
C ASN A 496 23.27 19.20 -30.64
N SER A 497 22.08 19.16 -30.04
CA SER A 497 21.73 20.15 -29.01
C SER A 497 22.56 19.89 -27.75
N VAL A 498 22.66 20.88 -26.85
CA VAL A 498 23.47 20.77 -25.63
C VAL A 498 23.09 19.53 -24.82
N ILE A 499 21.80 19.37 -24.51
CA ILE A 499 21.32 18.20 -23.78
C ILE A 499 21.39 16.91 -24.60
N GLY A 500 21.21 16.98 -25.92
CA GLY A 500 21.29 15.80 -26.78
C GLY A 500 22.69 15.23 -26.92
N THR A 501 23.70 16.10 -26.95
CA THR A 501 25.12 15.74 -26.94
C THR A 501 25.49 15.04 -25.64
N PHE A 502 25.01 15.56 -24.50
CA PHE A 502 25.17 14.89 -23.20
C PHE A 502 24.51 13.51 -23.20
N LEU A 503 23.23 13.42 -23.59
CA LEU A 503 22.45 12.18 -23.55
C LEU A 503 23.00 11.08 -24.47
N ASN A 504 23.42 11.43 -25.69
CA ASN A 504 23.91 10.45 -26.67
C ASN A 504 25.45 10.32 -26.69
N GLY A 505 26.13 10.91 -25.71
CA GLY A 505 27.58 10.82 -25.55
C GLY A 505 27.96 10.46 -24.12
N GLU A 506 28.06 11.48 -23.27
CA GLU A 506 28.48 11.32 -21.87
C GLU A 506 27.61 10.30 -21.13
N TYR A 507 26.29 10.38 -21.29
CA TYR A 507 25.38 9.51 -20.55
C TYR A 507 25.51 8.03 -20.91
N LEU A 508 25.54 7.72 -22.21
CA LEU A 508 25.75 6.36 -22.69
C LEU A 508 27.10 5.80 -22.23
N THR A 509 28.14 6.65 -22.15
CA THR A 509 29.50 6.24 -21.78
C THR A 509 29.65 6.03 -20.27
N ASN A 510 29.07 6.92 -19.46
CA ASN A 510 29.40 7.02 -18.04
C ASN A 510 28.30 6.50 -17.09
N TYR A 511 27.02 6.43 -17.53
CA TYR A 511 25.91 6.10 -16.61
C TYR A 511 25.11 4.84 -16.99
N VAL A 512 25.21 4.35 -18.23
CA VAL A 512 24.46 3.15 -18.67
C VAL A 512 25.13 1.84 -18.23
N GLY A 513 26.46 1.75 -18.28
CA GLY A 513 27.21 0.53 -17.99
C GLY A 513 27.20 -0.50 -19.15
N ASN A 514 28.32 -1.19 -19.36
CA ASN A 514 28.54 -2.06 -20.53
C ASN A 514 27.51 -3.20 -20.67
N ALA A 515 27.00 -3.72 -19.55
CA ALA A 515 26.03 -4.81 -19.57
C ALA A 515 24.71 -4.42 -20.26
N TYR A 516 24.38 -3.12 -20.29
CA TYR A 516 23.09 -2.61 -20.74
C TYR A 516 23.15 -1.96 -22.13
N SER A 517 24.33 -1.55 -22.60
CA SER A 517 24.49 -0.80 -23.86
C SER A 517 23.90 -1.52 -25.08
N ASP A 518 24.01 -2.85 -25.12
CA ASP A 518 23.51 -3.68 -26.22
C ASP A 518 21.99 -3.92 -26.16
N MET A 519 21.36 -3.63 -25.01
CA MET A 519 19.91 -3.75 -24.82
C MET A 519 19.14 -2.53 -25.35
N ILE A 520 19.82 -1.39 -25.55
CA ILE A 520 19.19 -0.16 -26.02
C ILE A 520 18.99 -0.24 -27.53
N GLU A 521 17.79 0.14 -27.99
CA GLU A 521 17.48 0.29 -29.40
C GLU A 521 18.41 1.31 -30.08
N ASP A 522 18.96 0.99 -31.25
CA ASP A 522 20.01 1.81 -31.86
C ASP A 522 19.50 3.17 -32.38
N SER A 523 18.21 3.25 -32.73
CA SER A 523 17.58 4.48 -33.16
C SER A 523 16.11 4.50 -32.77
N THR A 524 15.72 5.47 -31.94
CA THR A 524 14.32 5.76 -31.62
C THR A 524 13.88 7.07 -32.27
N THR A 525 12.67 7.08 -32.83
CA THR A 525 12.00 8.30 -33.29
C THR A 525 11.38 9.04 -32.11
N TRP A 526 11.80 10.29 -31.89
CA TRP A 526 11.29 11.18 -30.86
C TRP A 526 10.44 12.29 -31.49
N TYR A 527 9.20 12.45 -31.01
CA TYR A 527 8.25 13.45 -31.51
C TYR A 527 8.40 14.78 -30.78
N LEU A 528 8.47 15.88 -31.54
CA LEU A 528 8.81 17.22 -31.04
C LEU A 528 7.63 18.20 -31.23
N GLY A 529 6.42 17.75 -30.91
CA GLY A 529 5.22 18.57 -30.98
C GLY A 529 5.24 19.70 -29.93
N THR A 530 4.65 20.85 -30.27
CA THR A 530 4.63 22.05 -29.42
C THR A 530 3.35 22.09 -28.59
N VAL A 531 3.47 22.38 -27.29
CA VAL A 531 2.33 22.53 -26.36
C VAL A 531 2.45 23.86 -25.61
N GLY A 532 1.75 24.88 -26.11
CA GLY A 532 1.68 26.23 -25.55
C GLY A 532 0.66 26.36 -24.42
N SER A 533 0.29 27.60 -24.10
CA SER A 533 -0.78 27.88 -23.13
C SER A 533 -2.11 27.37 -23.66
N SER A 534 -2.92 26.76 -22.79
CA SER A 534 -4.26 26.28 -23.13
C SER A 534 -4.32 25.12 -24.14
N ASP A 535 -3.18 24.66 -24.65
CA ASP A 535 -3.11 23.55 -25.61
C ASP A 535 -3.25 22.20 -24.90
N SER A 536 -3.81 21.23 -25.64
CA SER A 536 -3.87 19.83 -25.21
C SER A 536 -2.49 19.17 -25.24
N TYR A 537 -2.22 18.30 -24.25
CA TYR A 537 -1.01 17.47 -24.21
C TYR A 537 -0.85 16.59 -25.46
N LYS A 538 -1.96 16.24 -26.14
CA LYS A 538 -1.95 15.42 -27.37
C LYS A 538 -1.08 16.05 -28.47
N LEU A 539 -0.98 17.38 -28.51
CA LEU A 539 -0.16 18.10 -29.50
C LEU A 539 1.35 17.90 -29.32
N ALA A 540 1.80 17.27 -28.22
CA ALA A 540 3.19 16.84 -28.06
C ALA A 540 3.58 15.71 -29.05
N LYS A 541 2.59 14.93 -29.52
CA LYS A 541 2.79 13.78 -30.44
C LYS A 541 1.99 13.90 -31.73
N TYR A 542 0.77 14.44 -31.65
CA TYR A 542 -0.20 14.44 -32.74
C TYR A 542 -0.40 15.83 -33.34
N THR A 543 -0.92 15.88 -34.57
CA THR A 543 -1.23 17.12 -35.28
C THR A 543 -2.49 17.82 -34.76
N ASP A 544 -3.37 17.09 -34.09
CA ASP A 544 -4.62 17.59 -33.50
C ASP A 544 -5.06 16.75 -32.29
N THR A 545 -6.11 17.20 -31.61
CA THR A 545 -6.67 16.55 -30.41
C THR A 545 -7.44 15.26 -30.68
N ASN A 546 -7.78 14.99 -31.95
CA ASN A 546 -8.41 13.75 -32.39
C ASN A 546 -7.37 12.68 -32.75
N MET A 547 -6.07 13.00 -32.61
CA MET A 547 -4.96 12.10 -32.87
C MET A 547 -4.95 11.57 -34.31
N SER A 548 -5.36 12.41 -35.28
CA SER A 548 -5.52 11.99 -36.69
C SER A 548 -4.22 11.52 -37.35
N SER A 549 -3.09 12.14 -36.97
CA SER A 549 -1.75 11.77 -37.43
C SER A 549 -0.69 12.29 -36.46
N THR A 550 0.52 11.72 -36.51
CA THR A 550 1.66 12.19 -35.72
C THR A 550 2.31 13.43 -36.34
N VAL A 551 2.93 14.27 -35.51
CA VAL A 551 3.70 15.43 -35.99
C VAL A 551 4.85 15.02 -36.91
N SER A 552 5.16 15.85 -37.91
CA SER A 552 6.29 15.64 -38.81
C SER A 552 7.63 16.06 -38.20
N THR A 553 7.61 16.99 -37.23
CA THR A 553 8.80 17.42 -36.50
C THR A 553 9.24 16.32 -35.55
N THR A 554 10.24 15.55 -35.97
CA THR A 554 10.80 14.42 -35.24
C THR A 554 12.32 14.45 -35.27
N THR A 555 12.95 13.65 -34.42
CA THR A 555 14.39 13.39 -34.48
C THR A 555 14.68 11.95 -34.12
N ASN A 556 15.74 11.38 -34.70
CA ASN A 556 16.17 10.03 -34.39
C ASN A 556 17.39 10.08 -33.45
N ALA A 557 17.28 9.42 -32.30
CA ALA A 557 18.35 9.34 -31.32
C ALA A 557 18.23 8.06 -30.48
N LYS A 558 19.34 7.58 -29.95
CA LYS A 558 19.39 6.40 -29.07
C LYS A 558 18.80 6.72 -27.69
N VAL A 559 19.07 7.94 -27.21
CA VAL A 559 18.57 8.47 -25.94
C VAL A 559 17.83 9.78 -26.19
N GLY A 560 16.71 9.97 -25.49
CA GLY A 560 15.92 11.19 -25.50
C GLY A 560 15.45 11.56 -24.09
N LEU A 561 14.35 12.30 -24.03
CA LEU A 561 13.63 12.64 -22.79
C LEU A 561 12.14 12.32 -22.99
N LEU A 562 11.36 12.32 -21.91
CA LEU A 562 9.91 12.24 -22.04
C LEU A 562 9.32 13.56 -22.57
N ARG A 563 8.19 13.45 -23.28
CA ARG A 563 7.33 14.56 -23.64
C ARG A 563 6.41 14.91 -22.47
N MET A 564 5.95 16.17 -22.45
CA MET A 564 4.87 16.58 -21.56
C MET A 564 3.63 15.70 -21.82
N GLY A 565 3.01 15.20 -20.76
CA GLY A 565 1.81 14.36 -20.84
C GLY A 565 2.08 12.86 -21.00
N GLU A 566 3.32 12.41 -21.20
CA GLU A 566 3.60 10.97 -21.13
C GLU A 566 3.43 10.41 -19.72
N LEU A 567 3.17 9.11 -19.62
CA LEU A 567 3.26 8.38 -18.36
C LEU A 567 4.67 8.54 -17.77
N MET A 568 4.77 8.63 -16.45
CA MET A 568 6.02 8.85 -15.73
C MET A 568 6.70 10.21 -16.01
N ALA A 569 6.10 11.11 -16.80
CA ALA A 569 6.56 12.49 -16.97
C ALA A 569 6.08 13.43 -15.84
N GLY A 570 5.68 12.88 -14.69
CA GLY A 570 5.36 13.63 -13.47
C GLY A 570 6.53 13.73 -12.50
N GLN A 571 6.30 14.34 -11.34
CA GLN A 571 7.28 14.38 -10.25
C GLN A 571 6.97 13.27 -9.24
N PHE A 572 8.01 12.56 -8.82
CA PHE A 572 7.94 11.44 -7.87
C PHE A 572 8.92 11.71 -6.74
N ASP A 573 8.56 11.28 -5.51
CA ASP A 573 9.44 11.32 -4.34
C ASP A 573 10.06 12.70 -4.10
N ARG A 574 9.24 13.75 -3.93
CA ARG A 574 9.73 15.15 -3.87
C ARG A 574 10.83 15.37 -2.83
N TYR A 575 10.79 14.64 -1.72
CA TYR A 575 11.75 14.80 -0.63
C TYR A 575 13.14 14.29 -1.01
N GLY A 576 13.24 13.23 -1.82
CA GLY A 576 14.51 12.76 -2.41
C GLY A 576 14.83 13.38 -3.78
N ASN A 577 13.82 13.72 -4.58
CA ASN A 577 13.88 14.27 -5.93
C ASN A 577 13.34 15.71 -5.93
N ASN A 578 14.24 16.65 -5.67
CA ASN A 578 13.94 18.07 -5.51
C ASN A 578 14.53 18.95 -6.63
N THR A 579 14.69 18.41 -7.84
CA THR A 579 15.15 19.17 -9.02
C THR A 579 14.11 19.21 -10.13
N SER A 580 13.97 20.36 -10.79
CA SER A 580 13.16 20.51 -12.00
C SER A 580 13.88 19.84 -13.16
N TYR A 581 13.19 19.25 -14.13
CA TYR A 581 13.84 18.55 -15.25
C TYR A 581 13.20 18.84 -16.61
N TRP A 582 14.02 18.84 -17.65
CA TRP A 582 13.59 19.12 -19.02
C TRP A 582 12.70 18.02 -19.60
N THR A 583 11.73 18.42 -20.45
CA THR A 583 11.01 17.51 -21.34
C THR A 583 11.37 17.79 -22.80
N LEU A 584 10.97 16.93 -23.74
CA LEU A 584 11.18 17.16 -25.19
C LEU A 584 10.29 18.27 -25.78
N THR A 585 9.26 18.71 -25.05
CA THR A 585 8.15 19.47 -25.61
C THR A 585 8.47 20.97 -25.67
N PRO A 586 8.56 21.59 -26.86
CA PRO A 586 8.61 23.04 -26.94
C PRO A 586 7.31 23.67 -26.43
N TYR A 587 7.40 24.80 -25.75
CA TYR A 587 6.24 25.65 -25.45
C TYR A 587 5.96 26.63 -26.60
N SER A 588 7.04 27.15 -27.19
CA SER A 588 7.01 28.01 -28.39
C SER A 588 8.37 27.95 -29.08
N LYS A 589 8.57 28.76 -30.13
CA LYS A 589 9.87 28.91 -30.80
C LYS A 589 11.01 29.50 -29.95
N TYR A 590 10.74 29.88 -28.69
CA TYR A 590 11.73 30.52 -27.80
C TYR A 590 11.96 29.83 -26.46
N ILE A 591 11.07 28.91 -26.07
CA ILE A 591 11.05 28.34 -24.72
C ILE A 591 10.58 26.89 -24.74
N VAL A 592 11.15 26.07 -23.86
CA VAL A 592 10.94 24.62 -23.75
C VAL A 592 10.23 24.31 -22.43
N ARG A 593 9.41 23.25 -22.42
CA ARG A 593 8.73 22.77 -21.22
C ARG A 593 9.70 22.04 -20.28
N TYR A 594 9.48 22.20 -19.00
CA TYR A 594 10.13 21.41 -17.96
C TYR A 594 9.12 21.09 -16.85
N VAL A 595 9.34 19.99 -16.13
CA VAL A 595 8.56 19.64 -14.95
C VAL A 595 9.22 20.27 -13.74
N THR A 596 8.43 20.96 -12.94
CA THR A 596 8.89 21.68 -11.75
C THR A 596 9.05 20.72 -10.57
N ILE A 597 9.87 21.11 -9.58
CA ILE A 597 9.99 20.42 -8.29
C ILE A 597 8.65 20.26 -7.53
N TYR A 598 7.64 21.06 -7.87
CA TYR A 598 6.31 21.01 -7.28
C TYR A 598 5.33 20.18 -8.13
N GLY A 599 5.78 19.49 -9.17
CA GLY A 599 4.96 18.52 -9.91
C GLY A 599 4.08 19.07 -11.04
N GLY A 600 4.02 20.39 -11.23
CA GLY A 600 3.44 21.01 -12.42
C GLY A 600 4.45 21.15 -13.57
N ALA A 601 3.99 21.44 -14.78
CA ALA A 601 4.85 21.75 -15.94
C ALA A 601 4.91 23.26 -16.19
N ASN A 602 6.11 23.79 -16.40
CA ASN A 602 6.38 25.20 -16.68
C ASN A 602 7.26 25.32 -17.93
N TYR A 603 7.72 26.53 -18.26
CA TYR A 603 8.53 26.80 -19.44
C TYR A 603 9.72 27.70 -19.12
N GLY A 604 10.81 27.52 -19.87
CA GLY A 604 12.04 28.28 -19.68
C GLY A 604 12.84 28.42 -20.97
N ALA A 605 13.72 29.41 -21.01
CA ALA A 605 14.66 29.57 -22.11
C ALA A 605 15.55 28.31 -22.21
N PRO A 606 15.84 27.80 -23.43
CA PRO A 606 16.68 26.61 -23.64
C PRO A 606 18.06 26.69 -22.97
N THR A 607 18.56 27.90 -22.77
CA THR A 607 19.87 28.18 -22.15
C THR A 607 19.88 28.03 -20.63
N ARG A 608 18.71 27.92 -19.97
CA ARG A 608 18.62 27.66 -18.53
C ARG A 608 19.03 26.23 -18.21
N SER A 609 19.59 26.00 -17.03
CA SER A 609 19.92 24.64 -16.57
C SER A 609 18.76 24.04 -15.79
N ASN A 610 18.36 22.82 -16.15
CA ASN A 610 17.45 21.98 -15.38
C ASN A 610 18.01 20.55 -15.36
N GLY A 611 17.50 19.72 -14.44
CA GLY A 611 17.82 18.31 -14.32
C GLY A 611 17.63 17.53 -15.62
N VAL A 612 18.41 16.45 -15.77
CA VAL A 612 18.37 15.57 -16.93
C VAL A 612 17.78 14.22 -16.52
N ARG A 613 16.68 13.82 -17.17
CA ARG A 613 15.97 12.57 -16.90
C ARG A 613 15.91 11.73 -18.18
N PRO A 614 16.95 10.93 -18.49
CA PRO A 614 17.09 10.21 -19.75
C PRO A 614 15.93 9.24 -19.97
N SER A 615 15.55 9.06 -21.24
CA SER A 615 14.57 8.07 -21.67
C SER A 615 15.07 7.32 -22.90
N ILE A 616 14.79 6.02 -22.94
CA ILE A 616 15.31 5.09 -23.95
C ILE A 616 14.28 4.01 -24.26
N ASN A 617 14.37 3.42 -25.44
CA ASN A 617 13.67 2.16 -25.75
C ASN A 617 14.65 1.00 -25.63
N LEU A 618 14.21 -0.06 -24.95
CA LEU A 618 14.90 -1.33 -24.89
C LEU A 618 14.37 -2.28 -25.96
N LYS A 619 15.27 -3.11 -26.50
CA LYS A 619 14.99 -4.09 -27.55
C LYS A 619 13.95 -5.13 -27.11
N SER A 620 13.25 -5.70 -28.08
CA SER A 620 12.14 -6.64 -27.86
C SER A 620 12.52 -7.97 -27.24
N ASN A 621 13.80 -8.36 -27.31
CA ASN A 621 14.31 -9.59 -26.71
C ASN A 621 14.87 -9.38 -25.30
N VAL A 622 14.72 -8.20 -24.68
CA VAL A 622 15.11 -8.01 -23.28
C VAL A 622 14.19 -8.80 -22.36
N GLN A 623 14.79 -9.60 -21.48
CA GLN A 623 14.10 -10.50 -20.56
C GLN A 623 14.38 -10.17 -19.10
N ILE A 624 13.42 -10.48 -18.24
CA ILE A 624 13.57 -10.43 -16.79
C ILE A 624 14.31 -11.67 -16.32
N THR A 625 15.27 -11.49 -15.43
CA THR A 625 16.05 -12.58 -14.82
C THR A 625 15.69 -12.79 -13.35
N SER A 626 15.33 -11.71 -12.65
CA SER A 626 14.84 -11.74 -11.26
C SER A 626 14.12 -10.43 -10.92
N GLY A 627 13.58 -10.35 -9.71
CA GLY A 627 12.90 -9.18 -9.17
C GLY A 627 11.40 -9.17 -9.47
N THR A 628 10.66 -8.40 -8.69
CA THR A 628 9.21 -8.30 -8.72
C THR A 628 8.70 -6.98 -9.31
N GLY A 629 9.59 -6.03 -9.59
CA GLY A 629 9.26 -4.77 -10.26
C GLY A 629 8.78 -3.67 -9.32
N VAL A 630 8.85 -3.89 -8.00
CA VAL A 630 8.64 -2.86 -6.98
C VAL A 630 9.94 -2.10 -6.70
N LYS A 631 9.86 -0.93 -6.03
CA LYS A 631 11.05 -0.07 -5.80
C LYS A 631 12.16 -0.78 -5.02
N SER A 632 11.80 -1.58 -4.01
CA SER A 632 12.72 -2.35 -3.17
C SER A 632 13.31 -3.59 -3.85
N ASP A 633 12.65 -4.09 -4.89
CA ASP A 633 13.04 -5.28 -5.65
C ASP A 633 12.77 -5.09 -7.16
N PRO A 634 13.52 -4.17 -7.81
CA PRO A 634 13.32 -3.85 -9.21
C PRO A 634 13.70 -5.01 -10.12
N PHE A 635 13.10 -5.08 -11.31
CA PHE A 635 13.46 -6.10 -12.30
C PHE A 635 14.93 -6.05 -12.66
N VAL A 636 15.60 -7.19 -12.58
CA VAL A 636 16.94 -7.38 -13.16
C VAL A 636 16.76 -7.96 -14.54
N ILE A 637 17.40 -7.34 -15.54
CA ILE A 637 17.17 -7.66 -16.96
C ILE A 637 18.44 -8.12 -17.65
N SER A 638 18.25 -8.89 -18.73
CA SER A 638 19.31 -9.35 -19.63
C SER A 638 18.84 -9.33 -21.08
N LEU A 639 19.79 -9.38 -22.02
CA LEU A 639 19.47 -9.57 -23.43
C LEU A 639 19.19 -11.05 -23.66
N GLY A 640 17.97 -11.39 -24.06
CA GLY A 640 17.59 -12.75 -24.45
C GLY A 640 18.34 -13.20 -25.70
N SER A 641 18.61 -14.49 -25.77
CA SER A 641 19.28 -15.17 -26.90
C SER A 641 18.49 -15.12 -28.20
#